data_AF-A0AAQ4DCW8-F1
#
_entry.id   AF-A0AAQ4DCW8-F1
#
_cell.length_a   1.000
_cell.length_b   1.000
_cell.length_c   1.000
_cell.angle_alpha   90.00
_cell.angle_beta   90.00
_cell.angle_gamma   90.00
#
_symmetry.space_group_name_H-M   'P 1'
#
loop_
_entity.id
_entity.type
_entity.pdbx_description
1 polymer ?
#
loop_
_entity_poly.entity_id
_entity_poly.type
_entity_poly.pdbx_seq_one_letter_code
_entity_poly.pdbx_strand_id
1 'polypeptide(L)'
;MAPKDRRLQQYAAYVPDLCPALYSSANKAYASLQELKTILSQRGANLKARCFQGSTHSCELPRQLQQWNRVLGIIGVQLRERNNCGELAVVCFRSIYGLHTSWRIPRSVLLFHWLLANHRCVTALRMEGSGVFGRLEYRTVFWDAVAKCTDLKNLRFSVQFLRMSACKQLLHAVQSLPNLEEIVCNIFDVGNEYKNLSALADVISTKGKLYRLAIEDFDVRPYRQCHRPGTRGITAALQSNTAITDLTIDVSVMTEEDCRLFSQFIKESPALMSLSLLCWIISPALSVVDIAGAVEKSQALVSLQLVRFSVDTSAAWALARSLSSAKKVQQLELISCRLDITEPNSVPSPGLEMEGGSHSQVPWAMKPFVHMLRNVKTLRRLRFPLCVSTPENERVWFDSLANEASVESVRWECQNNSFLIDLCSVVSEAGTGVEVTIDDLYRDDQQLEWITEWARVVRFFLLVNETTLAVGRFKKLLTFNSLSTLTVEVRVRIQAEQAEALAQFLTATKSLSKITISFEVESTVSMVLLDGLSHNTSITTLIIEGWCTSRRAGRFLADVVCSSKKIRSLTYNVNRGNRPRAFFTTLAKSIGNNITLLSLTTGVLSAPTRQIDPVYEVLARNNQLLVHTARFVSGRAFSKIGAEALELIGSDPMIVDKVQEMSSVNKKEAEDMIRKRLGDLDDMDGFMRAAGVVRDSVVCKESPDGRPGLAGLPQLCWRHLRQYLRLVDVVEQPWSRNAVSWQHQS
;
A
#
# COMPACT_ATOMS: atom_id res chain seq x y z
N MET A 1 21.26 -46.30 -9.35
CA MET A 1 20.71 -45.06 -9.95
C MET A 1 19.51 -44.62 -9.12
N ALA A 2 19.49 -43.39 -8.60
CA ALA A 2 18.33 -42.89 -7.84
C ALA A 2 17.09 -42.81 -8.75
N PRO A 3 15.88 -43.14 -8.27
CA PRO A 3 14.67 -43.08 -9.08
C PRO A 3 14.45 -41.65 -9.58
N LYS A 4 14.39 -41.49 -10.91
CA LYS A 4 14.19 -40.20 -11.57
C LYS A 4 12.80 -39.67 -11.21
N ASP A 5 12.73 -38.42 -10.76
CA ASP A 5 11.47 -37.77 -10.39
C ASP A 5 10.64 -37.43 -11.64
N ARG A 6 9.60 -38.24 -11.89
CA ARG A 6 8.72 -38.15 -13.06
C ARG A 6 8.06 -36.77 -13.22
N ARG A 7 7.69 -36.09 -12.14
CA ARG A 7 7.03 -34.77 -12.18
C ARG A 7 8.02 -33.68 -12.60
N LEU A 8 9.23 -33.71 -12.04
CA LEU A 8 10.30 -32.79 -12.45
C LEU A 8 10.74 -33.04 -13.89
N GLN A 9 10.71 -34.27 -14.37
CA GLN A 9 11.03 -34.59 -15.77
C GLN A 9 9.97 -34.07 -16.75
N GLN A 10 8.69 -34.27 -16.45
CA GLN A 10 7.60 -33.75 -17.27
C GLN A 10 7.67 -32.22 -17.37
N TYR A 11 7.92 -31.56 -16.24
CA TYR A 11 8.11 -30.12 -16.25
C TYR A 11 9.36 -29.69 -17.02
N ALA A 12 10.49 -30.38 -16.85
CA ALA A 12 11.71 -30.10 -17.59
C ALA A 12 11.55 -30.28 -19.11
N ALA A 13 10.69 -31.20 -19.55
CA ALA A 13 10.37 -31.38 -20.96
C ALA A 13 9.57 -30.19 -21.53
N TYR A 14 8.77 -29.54 -20.70
CA TYR A 14 7.95 -28.39 -21.07
C TYR A 14 8.72 -27.05 -21.10
N VAL A 15 9.79 -26.92 -20.29
CA VAL A 15 10.56 -25.67 -20.16
C VAL A 15 11.17 -25.15 -21.48
N PRO A 16 11.77 -25.99 -22.35
CA PRO A 16 12.32 -25.54 -23.64
C PRO A 16 11.29 -24.89 -24.57
N ASP A 17 10.05 -25.37 -24.56
CA ASP A 17 8.97 -24.79 -25.37
C ASP A 17 8.56 -23.41 -24.83
N LEU A 18 8.62 -23.25 -23.50
CA LEU A 18 8.23 -22.01 -22.83
C LEU A 18 9.30 -20.91 -22.94
N CYS A 19 10.58 -21.29 -22.91
CA CYS A 19 11.71 -20.37 -22.98
C CYS A 19 12.93 -20.99 -23.69
N PRO A 20 12.89 -21.12 -25.02
CA PRO A 20 13.96 -21.75 -25.79
C PRO A 20 15.29 -20.98 -25.71
N ALA A 21 15.21 -19.66 -25.51
CA ALA A 21 16.36 -18.78 -25.35
C ALA A 21 17.23 -19.12 -24.11
N LEU A 22 16.62 -19.64 -23.05
CA LEU A 22 17.33 -20.02 -21.81
C LEU A 22 17.67 -21.50 -21.75
N TYR A 23 16.82 -22.36 -22.28
CA TYR A 23 16.95 -23.80 -22.19
C TYR A 23 16.75 -24.46 -23.55
N SER A 24 17.86 -24.79 -24.21
CA SER A 24 17.86 -25.47 -25.51
C SER A 24 17.46 -26.94 -25.48
N SER A 25 17.32 -27.55 -24.29
CA SER A 25 16.87 -28.95 -24.17
C SER A 25 16.30 -29.26 -22.79
N ALA A 26 15.45 -30.29 -22.74
CA ALA A 26 14.86 -30.79 -21.49
C ALA A 26 15.91 -31.24 -20.47
N ASN A 27 17.05 -31.78 -20.94
CA ASN A 27 18.15 -32.22 -20.08
C ASN A 27 18.79 -31.04 -19.32
N LYS A 28 18.99 -29.89 -19.98
CA LYS A 28 19.54 -28.67 -19.34
C LYS A 28 18.56 -28.07 -18.32
N ALA A 29 17.27 -28.07 -18.64
CA ALA A 29 16.23 -27.65 -17.70
C ALA A 29 16.16 -28.58 -16.48
N TYR A 30 16.21 -29.90 -16.69
CA TYR A 30 16.21 -30.90 -15.62
C TYR A 30 17.42 -30.76 -14.70
N ALA A 31 18.62 -30.58 -15.26
CA ALA A 31 19.83 -30.34 -14.48
C ALA A 31 19.68 -29.09 -13.58
N SER A 32 19.15 -28.00 -14.14
CA SER A 32 18.90 -26.75 -13.39
C SER A 32 17.90 -26.94 -12.25
N LEU A 33 16.87 -27.77 -12.44
CA LEU A 33 15.90 -28.11 -11.39
C LEU A 33 16.49 -29.00 -10.30
N GLN A 34 17.38 -29.93 -10.64
CA GLN A 34 18.10 -30.73 -9.64
C GLN A 34 19.05 -29.87 -8.81
N GLU A 35 19.72 -28.90 -9.42
CA GLU A 35 20.51 -27.92 -8.69
C GLU A 35 19.64 -27.06 -7.76
N LEU A 36 18.51 -26.54 -8.24
CA LEU A 36 17.56 -25.79 -7.40
C LEU A 36 17.07 -26.63 -6.21
N LYS A 37 16.72 -27.90 -6.45
CA LYS A 37 16.35 -28.85 -5.41
C LYS A 37 17.47 -29.00 -4.39
N THR A 38 18.72 -29.11 -4.83
CA THR A 38 19.89 -29.22 -3.96
C THR A 38 20.10 -27.95 -3.14
N ILE A 39 20.03 -26.77 -3.76
CA ILE A 39 20.17 -25.46 -3.10
C ILE A 39 19.09 -25.27 -2.03
N LEU A 40 17.84 -25.62 -2.32
CA LEU A 40 16.76 -25.54 -1.35
C LEU A 40 16.94 -26.56 -0.22
N SER A 41 17.32 -27.80 -0.55
CA SER A 41 17.52 -28.86 0.45
C SER A 41 18.66 -28.53 1.43
N GLN A 42 19.78 -27.99 0.93
CA GLN A 42 20.89 -27.48 1.75
C GLN A 42 20.46 -26.36 2.72
N ARG A 43 19.33 -25.70 2.45
CA ARG A 43 18.77 -24.63 3.27
C ARG A 43 17.60 -25.09 4.13
N GLY A 44 17.27 -26.37 4.13
CA GLY A 44 16.14 -26.93 4.86
C GLY A 44 14.77 -26.74 4.19
N ALA A 45 14.73 -26.45 2.87
CA ALA A 45 13.50 -26.32 2.11
C ALA A 45 13.32 -27.45 1.09
N ASN A 46 12.06 -27.79 0.84
CA ASN A 46 11.68 -28.85 -0.08
C ASN A 46 11.05 -28.25 -1.35
N LEU A 47 11.72 -28.38 -2.49
CA LEU A 47 11.17 -28.00 -3.80
C LEU A 47 9.85 -28.74 -4.12
N LYS A 48 9.67 -29.93 -3.53
CA LYS A 48 8.48 -30.77 -3.69
C LYS A 48 7.46 -30.58 -2.57
N ALA A 49 7.57 -29.50 -1.78
CA ALA A 49 6.57 -29.17 -0.77
C ALA A 49 5.17 -29.26 -1.41
N ARG A 50 4.31 -30.09 -0.84
CA ARG A 50 2.97 -30.31 -1.39
C ARG A 50 2.05 -29.20 -0.92
N CYS A 51 1.21 -28.72 -1.84
CA CYS A 51 0.11 -27.82 -1.52
C CYS A 51 -1.15 -28.64 -1.28
N PHE A 52 -1.63 -28.67 -0.03
CA PHE A 52 -2.75 -29.52 0.41
C PHE A 52 -4.07 -28.75 0.64
N GLN A 53 -4.23 -27.60 -0.03
CA GLN A 53 -5.43 -26.76 0.12
C GLN A 53 -6.69 -27.58 -0.24
N GLY A 54 -7.55 -27.81 0.75
CA GLY A 54 -8.74 -28.67 0.65
C GLY A 54 -8.75 -29.93 1.53
N SER A 55 -7.69 -30.21 2.29
CA SER A 55 -7.63 -31.30 3.27
C SER A 55 -7.14 -30.80 4.63
N THR A 56 -7.30 -31.60 5.69
CA THR A 56 -6.91 -31.32 7.09
C THR A 56 -5.42 -30.97 7.31
N HIS A 57 -4.60 -30.97 6.25
CA HIS A 57 -3.17 -30.64 6.28
C HIS A 57 -2.91 -29.29 5.58
N SER A 58 -2.21 -28.39 6.28
CA SER A 58 -1.76 -27.11 5.72
C SER A 58 -0.56 -27.30 4.78
N CYS A 59 -0.42 -26.43 3.78
CA CYS A 59 0.75 -26.37 2.91
C CYS A 59 2.03 -26.23 3.77
N GLU A 60 3.13 -26.87 3.37
CA GLU A 60 4.42 -26.75 4.08
C GLU A 60 5.17 -25.45 3.74
N LEU A 61 4.80 -24.79 2.64
CA LEU A 61 5.47 -23.60 2.11
C LEU A 61 5.52 -22.41 3.10
N PRO A 62 4.47 -22.09 3.88
CA PRO A 62 4.52 -21.08 4.95
C PRO A 62 5.68 -21.27 5.95
N ARG A 63 6.05 -22.52 6.26
CA ARG A 63 7.17 -22.82 7.17
C ARG A 63 8.54 -22.66 6.52
N GLN A 64 8.58 -22.50 5.19
CA GLN A 64 9.82 -22.46 4.40
C GLN A 64 10.01 -21.11 3.68
N LEU A 65 9.23 -20.08 4.04
CA LEU A 65 9.20 -18.81 3.32
C LEU A 65 10.59 -18.15 3.23
N GLN A 66 11.38 -18.18 4.30
CA GLN A 66 12.72 -17.58 4.30
C GLN A 66 13.64 -18.25 3.27
N GLN A 67 13.63 -19.57 3.20
CA GLN A 67 14.46 -20.35 2.30
C GLN A 67 14.08 -20.11 0.83
N TRP A 68 12.78 -20.06 0.54
CA TRP A 68 12.26 -19.74 -0.79
C TRP A 68 12.57 -18.29 -1.19
N ASN A 69 12.37 -17.34 -0.28
CA ASN A 69 12.62 -15.91 -0.51
C ASN A 69 14.09 -15.61 -0.78
N ARG A 70 15.04 -16.39 -0.25
CA ARG A 70 16.46 -16.24 -0.61
C ARG A 70 16.76 -16.56 -2.08
N VAL A 71 15.96 -17.39 -2.73
CA VAL A 71 16.12 -17.72 -4.15
C VAL A 71 15.26 -16.82 -5.03
N LEU A 72 14.01 -16.57 -4.64
CA LEU A 72 13.10 -15.65 -5.33
C LEU A 72 13.58 -14.20 -5.26
N GLY A 73 14.27 -13.82 -4.17
CA GLY A 73 14.83 -12.50 -4.02
C GLY A 73 15.77 -12.11 -5.14
N ILE A 74 16.45 -13.07 -5.80
CA ILE A 74 17.32 -12.84 -6.96
C ILE A 74 16.58 -12.14 -8.11
N ILE A 75 15.28 -12.39 -8.26
CA ILE A 75 14.39 -11.73 -9.26
C ILE A 75 13.51 -10.63 -8.65
N GLY A 76 13.78 -10.27 -7.39
CA GLY A 76 13.18 -9.11 -6.70
C GLY A 76 11.78 -9.37 -6.15
N VAL A 77 11.39 -10.64 -6.05
CA VAL A 77 10.09 -11.06 -5.54
C VAL A 77 10.24 -11.89 -4.28
N GLN A 78 9.24 -11.83 -3.41
CA GLN A 78 9.17 -12.63 -2.20
C GLN A 78 7.75 -13.13 -1.95
N LEU A 79 7.64 -14.27 -1.30
CA LEU A 79 6.42 -14.78 -0.71
C LEU A 79 6.18 -14.11 0.66
N ARG A 80 4.93 -13.71 0.88
CA ARG A 80 4.42 -13.17 2.15
C ARG A 80 3.13 -13.89 2.51
N GLU A 81 2.90 -14.10 3.80
CA GLU A 81 1.59 -14.58 4.26
C GLU A 81 0.55 -13.47 4.20
N ARG A 82 -0.68 -13.81 3.81
CA ARG A 82 -1.85 -12.93 3.85
C ARG A 82 -2.61 -13.07 5.17
N ASN A 83 -3.75 -12.40 5.30
CA ASN A 83 -4.53 -12.40 6.53
C ASN A 83 -5.08 -13.80 6.89
N ASN A 84 -5.45 -14.62 5.89
CA ASN A 84 -5.93 -15.98 6.11
C ASN A 84 -4.79 -16.98 6.30
N CYS A 85 -5.00 -17.98 7.15
CA CYS A 85 -3.99 -19.02 7.42
C CYS A 85 -3.68 -19.80 6.14
N GLY A 86 -2.38 -19.90 5.81
CA GLY A 86 -1.92 -20.65 4.65
C GLY A 86 -2.10 -19.95 3.29
N GLU A 87 -2.70 -18.76 3.24
CA GLU A 87 -2.72 -17.95 2.01
C GLU A 87 -1.45 -17.13 1.86
N LEU A 88 -0.88 -17.14 0.65
CA LEU A 88 0.37 -16.48 0.30
C LEU A 88 0.14 -15.44 -0.81
N ALA A 89 0.94 -14.39 -0.75
CA ALA A 89 1.08 -13.39 -1.80
C ALA A 89 2.52 -13.40 -2.30
N VAL A 90 2.72 -13.31 -3.62
CA VAL A 90 4.02 -12.97 -4.20
C VAL A 90 4.06 -11.46 -4.42
N VAL A 91 5.07 -10.79 -3.87
CA VAL A 91 5.18 -9.33 -3.86
C VAL A 91 6.56 -8.91 -4.36
N CYS A 92 6.60 -7.94 -5.27
CA CYS A 92 7.81 -7.22 -5.62
C CYS A 92 8.28 -6.37 -4.44
N PHE A 93 9.52 -6.55 -4.01
CA PHE A 93 10.10 -5.76 -2.91
C PHE A 93 11.29 -4.91 -3.33
N ARG A 94 11.82 -5.14 -4.54
CA ARG A 94 12.87 -4.32 -5.14
C ARG A 94 12.72 -4.28 -6.64
N SER A 95 13.00 -3.12 -7.21
CA SER A 95 13.12 -3.01 -8.66
C SER A 95 14.50 -3.47 -9.11
N ILE A 96 14.52 -4.36 -10.11
CA ILE A 96 15.76 -4.89 -10.70
C ILE A 96 15.92 -4.30 -12.09
N TYR A 97 16.53 -3.11 -12.15
CA TYR A 97 16.97 -2.52 -13.40
C TYR A 97 18.46 -2.77 -13.62
N GLY A 98 18.83 -3.17 -14.82
CA GLY A 98 20.24 -3.23 -15.23
C GLY A 98 21.08 -4.38 -14.65
N LEU A 99 20.49 -5.42 -14.06
CA LEU A 99 21.26 -6.64 -13.76
C LEU A 99 21.67 -7.32 -15.07
N HIS A 100 22.93 -7.17 -15.47
CA HIS A 100 23.54 -8.05 -16.47
C HIS A 100 23.47 -9.50 -15.99
N THR A 101 22.92 -10.37 -16.85
CA THR A 101 23.14 -11.82 -16.96
C THR A 101 23.71 -12.56 -15.74
N SER A 102 23.06 -12.46 -14.58
CA SER A 102 23.34 -13.40 -13.49
C SER A 102 22.82 -14.77 -13.91
N TRP A 103 23.70 -15.76 -13.98
CA TRP A 103 23.34 -17.17 -14.25
C TRP A 103 22.26 -17.72 -13.31
N ARG A 104 22.02 -17.04 -12.19
CA ARG A 104 20.99 -17.38 -11.21
C ARG A 104 19.58 -16.90 -11.60
N ILE A 105 19.45 -15.86 -12.43
CA ILE A 105 18.15 -15.31 -12.83
C ILE A 105 17.29 -16.38 -13.53
N PRO A 106 17.78 -17.12 -14.55
CA PRO A 106 17.00 -18.17 -15.20
C PRO A 106 16.50 -19.24 -14.23
N ARG A 107 17.31 -19.61 -13.23
CA ARG A 107 16.94 -20.59 -12.20
C ARG A 107 15.86 -20.05 -11.27
N SER A 108 15.98 -18.80 -10.81
CA SER A 108 14.96 -18.16 -9.98
C SER A 108 13.64 -17.92 -10.71
N VAL A 109 13.69 -17.65 -12.02
CA VAL A 109 12.49 -17.57 -12.88
C VAL A 109 11.81 -18.95 -13.01
N LEU A 110 12.58 -20.03 -13.19
CA LEU A 110 12.01 -21.38 -13.16
C LEU A 110 11.39 -21.72 -11.80
N LEU A 111 12.05 -21.34 -10.70
CA LEU A 111 11.49 -21.55 -9.36
C LEU A 111 10.17 -20.80 -9.17
N PHE A 112 10.11 -19.54 -9.63
CA PHE A 112 8.89 -18.74 -9.61
C PHE A 112 7.75 -19.38 -10.43
N HIS A 113 8.07 -19.87 -11.64
CA HIS A 113 7.10 -20.57 -12.46
C HIS A 113 6.60 -21.85 -11.79
N TRP A 114 7.52 -22.69 -11.32
CA TRP A 114 7.21 -23.92 -10.59
C TRP A 114 6.34 -23.65 -9.36
N LEU A 115 6.65 -22.59 -8.61
CA LEU A 115 5.88 -22.16 -7.45
C LEU A 115 4.41 -21.92 -7.83
N LEU A 116 4.15 -21.03 -8.79
CA LEU A 116 2.79 -20.66 -9.18
C LEU A 116 2.03 -21.83 -9.84
N ALA A 117 2.73 -22.68 -10.59
CA ALA A 117 2.12 -23.83 -11.25
C ALA A 117 1.75 -24.97 -10.29
N ASN A 118 2.35 -25.03 -9.09
CA ASN A 118 2.19 -26.17 -8.17
C ASN A 118 1.61 -25.80 -6.80
N HIS A 119 1.61 -24.52 -6.42
CA HIS A 119 1.14 -24.05 -5.12
C HIS A 119 -0.12 -23.19 -5.24
N ARG A 120 -1.26 -23.83 -4.97
CA ARG A 120 -2.60 -23.20 -4.88
C ARG A 120 -2.74 -22.21 -3.73
N CYS A 121 -1.90 -22.33 -2.71
CA CYS A 121 -1.88 -21.41 -1.58
C CYS A 121 -1.50 -19.97 -1.97
N VAL A 122 -0.97 -19.73 -3.17
CA VAL A 122 -0.68 -18.37 -3.66
C VAL A 122 -1.95 -17.75 -4.23
N THR A 123 -2.56 -16.82 -3.48
CA THR A 123 -3.83 -16.18 -3.84
C THR A 123 -3.67 -14.74 -4.32
N ALA A 124 -2.47 -14.14 -4.20
CA ALA A 124 -2.20 -12.79 -4.68
C ALA A 124 -0.83 -12.66 -5.36
N LEU A 125 -0.79 -11.84 -6.40
CA LEU A 125 0.42 -11.50 -7.14
C LEU A 125 0.48 -9.98 -7.30
N ARG A 126 1.44 -9.33 -6.63
CA ARG A 126 1.65 -7.88 -6.65
C ARG A 126 3.02 -7.57 -7.25
N MET A 127 3.01 -7.26 -8.54
CA MET A 127 4.20 -7.14 -9.36
C MET A 127 4.57 -5.70 -9.72
N GLU A 128 4.20 -4.73 -8.90
CA GLU A 128 4.53 -3.32 -9.08
C GLU A 128 6.07 -3.12 -8.98
N GLY A 129 6.76 -3.07 -10.13
CA GLY A 129 8.16 -2.63 -10.21
C GLY A 129 9.26 -3.68 -10.50
N SER A 130 8.97 -4.96 -10.77
CA SER A 130 10.05 -5.91 -11.18
C SER A 130 10.42 -5.75 -12.66
N GLY A 131 11.61 -5.21 -12.93
CA GLY A 131 12.14 -5.10 -14.30
C GLY A 131 12.54 -6.43 -14.94
N VAL A 132 12.64 -7.54 -14.20
CA VAL A 132 13.12 -8.84 -14.73
C VAL A 132 12.16 -9.39 -15.77
N PHE A 133 10.87 -9.48 -15.45
CA PHE A 133 9.87 -10.01 -16.38
C PHE A 133 9.48 -8.99 -17.46
N GLY A 134 10.03 -7.78 -17.43
CA GLY A 134 9.98 -6.84 -18.54
C GLY A 134 10.82 -7.26 -19.74
N ARG A 135 11.77 -8.20 -19.60
CA ARG A 135 12.60 -8.72 -20.71
C ARG A 135 11.86 -9.76 -21.55
N LEU A 136 12.01 -9.67 -22.87
CA LEU A 136 11.38 -10.58 -23.83
C LEU A 136 11.59 -12.07 -23.48
N GLU A 137 12.79 -12.44 -23.03
CA GLU A 137 13.15 -13.82 -22.68
C GLU A 137 12.37 -14.41 -21.49
N TYR A 138 11.86 -13.60 -20.55
CA TYR A 138 11.15 -14.10 -19.36
C TYR A 138 9.63 -13.81 -19.37
N ARG A 139 9.14 -13.03 -20.34
CA ARG A 139 7.72 -12.62 -20.43
C ARG A 139 6.77 -13.80 -20.59
N THR A 140 7.08 -14.73 -21.51
CA THR A 140 6.28 -15.93 -21.76
C THR A 140 6.18 -16.80 -20.52
N VAL A 141 7.31 -17.01 -19.85
CA VAL A 141 7.39 -17.79 -18.60
C VAL A 141 6.53 -17.15 -17.53
N PHE A 142 6.58 -15.83 -17.37
CA PHE A 142 5.78 -15.13 -16.38
C PHE A 142 4.28 -15.32 -16.61
N TRP A 143 3.79 -15.04 -17.81
CA TRP A 143 2.34 -15.13 -18.08
C TRP A 143 1.81 -16.56 -18.08
N ASP A 144 2.62 -17.55 -18.50
CA ASP A 144 2.24 -18.96 -18.33
C ASP A 144 2.18 -19.36 -16.86
N ALA A 145 3.10 -18.87 -16.02
CA ALA A 145 3.07 -19.11 -14.58
C ALA A 145 1.80 -18.53 -13.95
N VAL A 146 1.41 -17.31 -14.36
CA VAL A 146 0.17 -16.67 -13.91
C VAL A 146 -1.05 -17.49 -14.36
N ALA A 147 -1.10 -17.91 -15.64
CA ALA A 147 -2.20 -18.70 -16.17
C ALA A 147 -2.41 -20.03 -15.42
N LYS A 148 -1.32 -20.63 -14.91
CA LYS A 148 -1.36 -21.88 -14.14
C LYS A 148 -1.75 -21.69 -12.66
N CYS A 149 -1.75 -20.45 -12.16
CA CYS A 149 -2.10 -20.14 -10.78
C CYS A 149 -3.62 -20.01 -10.61
N THR A 150 -4.37 -21.11 -10.76
CA THR A 150 -5.85 -21.09 -10.86
C THR A 150 -6.59 -20.53 -9.64
N ASP A 151 -5.96 -20.51 -8.47
CA ASP A 151 -6.52 -19.98 -7.22
C ASP A 151 -6.11 -18.51 -6.95
N LEU A 152 -5.55 -17.84 -7.96
CA LEU A 152 -5.20 -16.43 -7.88
C LEU A 152 -6.47 -15.56 -7.82
N LYS A 153 -6.55 -14.73 -6.77
CA LYS A 153 -7.65 -13.80 -6.50
C LYS A 153 -7.27 -12.36 -6.79
N ASN A 154 -6.04 -11.96 -6.48
CA ASN A 154 -5.58 -10.57 -6.63
C ASN A 154 -4.40 -10.50 -7.60
N LEU A 155 -4.53 -9.71 -8.66
CA LEU A 155 -3.47 -9.46 -9.62
C LEU A 155 -3.20 -7.96 -9.74
N ARG A 156 -1.98 -7.52 -9.39
CA ARG A 156 -1.53 -6.13 -9.53
C ARG A 156 -0.22 -6.04 -10.29
N PHE A 157 -0.09 -5.12 -11.24
CA PHE A 157 1.12 -4.96 -12.07
C PHE A 157 1.26 -3.54 -12.67
N SER A 158 2.48 -3.20 -13.12
CA SER A 158 2.84 -1.88 -13.68
C SER A 158 3.61 -2.00 -15.01
N VAL A 159 3.55 -0.96 -15.87
CA VAL A 159 4.04 -0.80 -17.28
C VAL A 159 5.25 -1.62 -17.70
N GLN A 160 6.22 -1.84 -16.82
CA GLN A 160 7.50 -2.45 -17.18
C GLN A 160 7.34 -3.82 -17.86
N PHE A 161 6.21 -4.51 -17.64
CA PHE A 161 5.89 -5.79 -18.28
C PHE A 161 5.22 -5.68 -19.66
N LEU A 162 4.69 -4.51 -20.04
CA LEU A 162 3.69 -4.40 -21.12
C LEU A 162 4.12 -3.64 -22.37
N ARG A 163 5.34 -3.09 -22.47
CA ARG A 163 5.79 -2.50 -23.75
C ARG A 163 5.85 -3.56 -24.85
N MET A 164 4.97 -3.44 -25.85
CA MET A 164 4.88 -4.24 -27.08
C MET A 164 4.62 -5.75 -26.91
N SER A 165 3.63 -6.27 -27.66
CA SER A 165 3.24 -7.69 -27.81
C SER A 165 2.82 -8.50 -26.56
N ALA A 166 3.11 -8.02 -25.34
CA ALA A 166 2.89 -8.76 -24.10
C ALA A 166 1.43 -8.76 -23.59
N CYS A 167 0.60 -7.79 -23.99
CA CYS A 167 -0.79 -7.71 -23.55
C CYS A 167 -1.64 -8.93 -23.96
N LYS A 168 -1.37 -9.54 -25.12
CA LYS A 168 -2.10 -10.75 -25.53
C LYS A 168 -1.87 -11.91 -24.56
N GLN A 169 -0.64 -12.08 -24.08
CA GLN A 169 -0.29 -13.12 -23.12
C GLN A 169 -0.88 -12.83 -21.74
N LEU A 170 -0.87 -11.56 -21.31
CA LEU A 170 -1.57 -11.10 -20.11
C LEU A 170 -3.06 -11.46 -20.17
N LEU A 171 -3.76 -11.05 -21.23
CA LEU A 171 -5.21 -11.23 -21.33
C LEU A 171 -5.57 -12.72 -21.41
N HIS A 172 -4.79 -13.51 -22.14
CA HIS A 172 -4.95 -14.97 -22.14
C HIS A 172 -4.75 -15.58 -20.74
N ALA A 173 -3.71 -15.15 -20.00
CA ALA A 173 -3.47 -15.62 -18.64
C ALA A 173 -4.63 -15.23 -17.72
N VAL A 174 -5.08 -13.98 -17.75
CA VAL A 174 -6.22 -13.49 -16.95
C VAL A 174 -7.51 -14.24 -17.29
N GLN A 175 -7.75 -14.54 -18.56
CA GLN A 175 -8.92 -15.32 -18.99
C GLN A 175 -8.94 -16.71 -18.34
N SER A 176 -7.78 -17.33 -18.14
CA SER A 176 -7.67 -18.66 -17.51
C SER A 176 -7.86 -18.69 -15.98
N LEU A 177 -7.99 -17.53 -15.31
CA LEU A 177 -8.12 -17.43 -13.85
C LEU A 177 -9.59 -17.43 -13.39
N PRO A 178 -10.15 -18.53 -12.86
CA PRO A 178 -11.58 -18.62 -12.54
C PRO A 178 -11.99 -17.82 -11.28
N ASN A 179 -11.07 -17.62 -10.34
CA ASN A 179 -11.34 -17.03 -9.03
C ASN A 179 -10.81 -15.60 -8.88
N LEU A 180 -10.60 -14.91 -9.99
CA LEU A 180 -10.01 -13.57 -9.96
C LEU A 180 -11.02 -12.54 -9.43
N GLU A 181 -10.64 -11.87 -8.34
CA GLU A 181 -11.45 -10.91 -7.58
C GLU A 181 -10.99 -9.45 -7.81
N GLU A 182 -9.69 -9.24 -8.09
CA GLU A 182 -9.09 -7.91 -8.24
C GLU A 182 -8.07 -7.88 -9.38
N ILE A 183 -8.20 -6.90 -10.27
CA ILE A 183 -7.20 -6.51 -11.29
C ILE A 183 -6.81 -5.04 -11.06
N VAL A 184 -5.52 -4.79 -10.85
CA VAL A 184 -4.96 -3.42 -10.79
C VAL A 184 -3.80 -3.30 -11.77
N CYS A 185 -3.90 -2.31 -12.66
CA CYS A 185 -2.95 -2.00 -13.69
C CYS A 185 -2.70 -0.50 -13.73
N ASN A 186 -1.48 -0.05 -13.44
CA ASN A 186 -1.18 1.39 -13.50
C ASN A 186 -1.26 1.93 -14.94
N ILE A 187 -0.78 1.16 -15.92
CA ILE A 187 -0.77 1.59 -17.32
C ILE A 187 -1.03 0.38 -18.21
N PHE A 188 -2.05 0.47 -19.06
CA PHE A 188 -2.47 -0.59 -19.98
C PHE A 188 -2.13 -0.22 -21.43
N ASP A 189 -1.32 -1.06 -22.10
CA ASP A 189 -0.98 -0.88 -23.52
C ASP A 189 -2.15 -1.36 -24.40
N VAL A 190 -2.78 -0.42 -25.08
CA VAL A 190 -3.95 -0.66 -25.96
C VAL A 190 -3.61 -1.48 -27.21
N GLY A 191 -2.33 -1.56 -27.59
CA GLY A 191 -1.84 -2.31 -28.75
C GLY A 191 -2.23 -1.73 -30.12
N ASN A 192 -1.69 -2.34 -31.19
CA ASN A 192 -2.03 -2.00 -32.57
C ASN A 192 -3.48 -2.40 -32.88
N GLU A 193 -4.23 -1.52 -33.56
CA GLU A 193 -5.64 -1.74 -33.94
C GLU A 193 -6.57 -2.06 -32.75
N TYR A 194 -6.17 -1.72 -31.52
CA TYR A 194 -7.03 -1.79 -30.33
C TYR A 194 -7.53 -3.20 -29.95
N LYS A 195 -6.92 -4.26 -30.51
CA LYS A 195 -7.26 -5.67 -30.23
C LYS A 195 -7.14 -6.07 -28.76
N ASN A 196 -6.33 -5.35 -27.98
CA ASN A 196 -6.22 -5.62 -26.54
C ASN A 196 -7.43 -5.07 -25.76
N LEU A 197 -8.11 -4.03 -26.26
CA LEU A 197 -9.30 -3.48 -25.60
C LEU A 197 -10.49 -4.43 -25.72
N SER A 198 -10.67 -5.09 -26.88
CA SER A 198 -11.72 -6.09 -27.05
C SER A 198 -11.49 -7.31 -26.15
N ALA A 199 -10.25 -7.82 -26.09
CA ALA A 199 -9.92 -8.92 -25.20
C ALA A 199 -10.02 -8.55 -23.70
N LEU A 200 -9.77 -7.28 -23.34
CA LEU A 200 -10.06 -6.79 -21.98
C LEU A 200 -11.56 -6.74 -21.71
N ALA A 201 -12.37 -6.30 -22.67
CA ALA A 201 -13.83 -6.34 -22.56
C ALA A 201 -14.34 -7.76 -22.32
N ASP A 202 -13.83 -8.75 -23.07
CA ASP A 202 -14.18 -10.16 -22.87
C ASP A 202 -13.85 -10.65 -21.44
N VAL A 203 -12.69 -10.25 -20.90
CA VAL A 203 -12.33 -10.53 -19.50
C VAL A 203 -13.36 -9.90 -18.55
N ILE A 204 -13.71 -8.62 -18.73
CA ILE A 204 -14.66 -7.93 -17.85
C ILE A 204 -16.04 -8.62 -17.88
N SER A 205 -16.55 -8.96 -19.07
CA SER A 205 -17.85 -9.61 -19.22
C SER A 205 -17.90 -11.03 -18.65
N THR A 206 -16.79 -11.79 -18.74
CA THR A 206 -16.79 -13.21 -18.33
C THR A 206 -16.47 -13.43 -16.86
N LYS A 207 -15.89 -12.45 -16.15
CA LYS A 207 -15.47 -12.59 -14.75
C LYS A 207 -16.56 -12.16 -13.76
N GLY A 208 -17.44 -13.10 -13.43
CA GLY A 208 -18.53 -12.89 -12.45
C GLY A 208 -18.11 -12.67 -10.99
N LYS A 209 -16.82 -12.76 -10.67
CA LYS A 209 -16.26 -12.50 -9.32
C LYS A 209 -15.32 -11.29 -9.28
N LEU A 210 -15.19 -10.54 -10.36
CA LEU A 210 -14.32 -9.37 -10.41
C LEU A 210 -14.95 -8.20 -9.65
N TYR A 211 -14.55 -8.00 -8.40
CA TYR A 211 -15.07 -6.92 -7.54
C TYR A 211 -14.33 -5.60 -7.75
N ARG A 212 -13.02 -5.66 -8.03
CA ARG A 212 -12.21 -4.47 -8.24
C ARG A 212 -11.46 -4.49 -9.56
N LEU A 213 -11.67 -3.44 -10.35
CA LEU A 213 -10.95 -3.17 -11.59
C LEU A 213 -10.33 -1.78 -11.52
N ALA A 214 -9.01 -1.69 -11.61
CA ALA A 214 -8.31 -0.42 -11.67
C ALA A 214 -7.34 -0.37 -12.86
N ILE A 215 -7.58 0.56 -13.78
CA ILE A 215 -6.72 0.89 -14.92
C ILE A 215 -6.47 2.41 -14.89
N GLU A 216 -5.29 2.83 -14.44
CA GLU A 216 -5.03 4.25 -14.14
C GLU A 216 -4.66 5.10 -15.38
N ASP A 217 -4.17 4.45 -16.44
CA ASP A 217 -3.71 5.10 -17.67
C ASP A 217 -3.81 4.11 -18.85
N PHE A 218 -4.40 4.53 -19.96
CA PHE A 218 -4.31 3.81 -21.23
C PHE A 218 -3.19 4.40 -22.08
N ASP A 219 -2.11 3.63 -22.29
CA ASP A 219 -0.95 4.10 -23.04
C ASP A 219 -1.25 4.17 -24.55
N VAL A 220 -1.69 5.33 -25.01
CA VAL A 220 -1.96 5.65 -26.42
C VAL A 220 -0.78 6.33 -27.13
N ARG A 221 0.37 6.49 -26.46
CA ARG A 221 1.53 7.25 -26.97
C ARG A 221 2.08 6.84 -28.34
N PRO A 222 1.97 5.58 -28.81
CA PRO A 222 2.42 5.23 -30.16
C PRO A 222 1.58 5.86 -31.29
N TYR A 223 0.39 6.41 -31.00
CA TYR A 223 -0.61 6.78 -32.00
C TYR A 223 -1.05 8.24 -31.88
N ARG A 224 -0.10 9.19 -31.92
CA ARG A 224 -0.40 10.64 -31.89
C ARG A 224 -1.24 11.14 -33.08
N GLN A 225 -1.56 10.29 -34.05
CA GLN A 225 -2.29 10.63 -35.27
C GLN A 225 -3.55 9.77 -35.53
N CYS A 226 -3.95 8.87 -34.62
CA CYS A 226 -5.09 7.99 -34.87
C CYS A 226 -6.37 8.48 -34.18
N HIS A 227 -7.49 8.40 -34.91
CA HIS A 227 -8.86 8.59 -34.41
C HIS A 227 -9.08 7.88 -33.08
N ARG A 228 -9.77 8.56 -32.13
CA ARG A 228 -10.24 7.98 -30.87
C ARG A 228 -10.99 6.68 -31.18
N PRO A 229 -10.44 5.50 -30.88
CA PRO A 229 -11.18 4.25 -31.07
C PRO A 229 -12.36 4.21 -30.10
N GLY A 230 -13.49 3.65 -30.53
CA GLY A 230 -14.60 3.37 -29.65
C GLY A 230 -14.16 2.36 -28.56
N THR A 231 -14.13 2.81 -27.31
CA THR A 231 -14.06 1.95 -26.12
C THR A 231 -15.37 1.22 -25.85
N ARG A 232 -16.30 1.24 -26.81
CA ARG A 232 -17.63 0.65 -26.76
C ARG A 232 -17.64 -0.77 -26.23
N GLY A 233 -16.65 -1.58 -26.60
CA GLY A 233 -16.49 -2.94 -26.07
C GLY A 233 -16.30 -2.95 -24.55
N ILE A 234 -15.44 -2.09 -23.99
CA ILE A 234 -15.22 -1.99 -22.54
C ILE A 234 -16.49 -1.50 -21.85
N THR A 235 -17.13 -0.46 -22.38
CA THR A 235 -18.32 0.10 -21.74
C THR A 235 -19.50 -0.88 -21.75
N ALA A 236 -19.71 -1.58 -22.87
CA ALA A 236 -20.71 -2.65 -22.95
C ALA A 236 -20.37 -3.81 -21.99
N ALA A 237 -19.08 -4.15 -21.86
CA ALA A 237 -18.66 -5.17 -20.92
C ALA A 237 -18.91 -4.77 -19.46
N LEU A 238 -18.66 -3.51 -19.11
CA LEU A 238 -19.00 -2.98 -17.78
C LEU A 238 -20.51 -3.02 -17.52
N GLN A 239 -21.35 -2.67 -18.50
CA GLN A 239 -22.81 -2.79 -18.37
C GLN A 239 -23.26 -4.24 -18.13
N SER A 240 -22.59 -5.21 -18.74
CA SER A 240 -22.89 -6.63 -18.52
C SER A 240 -22.38 -7.18 -17.19
N ASN A 241 -21.44 -6.49 -16.53
CA ASN A 241 -20.83 -6.95 -15.29
C ASN A 241 -21.57 -6.37 -14.07
N THR A 242 -22.11 -7.25 -13.23
CA THR A 242 -22.85 -6.87 -12.02
C THR A 242 -22.05 -7.05 -10.73
N ALA A 243 -20.78 -7.46 -10.81
CA ALA A 243 -19.94 -7.77 -9.66
C ALA A 243 -19.03 -6.61 -9.24
N ILE A 244 -18.63 -5.73 -10.16
CA ILE A 244 -17.66 -4.66 -9.87
C ILE A 244 -18.24 -3.66 -8.85
N THR A 245 -17.59 -3.58 -7.70
CA THR A 245 -17.89 -2.62 -6.62
C THR A 245 -16.95 -1.42 -6.63
N ASP A 246 -15.71 -1.61 -7.12
CA ASP A 246 -14.64 -0.63 -7.11
C ASP A 246 -14.04 -0.49 -8.51
N LEU A 247 -14.32 0.64 -9.17
CA LEU A 247 -13.83 0.94 -10.51
C LEU A 247 -12.88 2.14 -10.50
N THR A 248 -11.69 1.97 -11.06
CA THR A 248 -10.79 3.06 -11.41
C THR A 248 -10.47 2.97 -12.89
N ILE A 249 -10.76 4.00 -13.66
CA ILE A 249 -10.58 3.96 -15.12
C ILE A 249 -10.15 5.31 -15.67
N ASP A 250 -9.21 5.28 -16.61
CA ASP A 250 -8.86 6.42 -17.45
C ASP A 250 -9.92 6.60 -18.57
N VAL A 251 -10.61 7.74 -18.53
CA VAL A 251 -11.68 8.08 -19.50
C VAL A 251 -11.16 8.86 -20.70
N SER A 252 -9.86 9.15 -20.75
CA SER A 252 -9.23 9.94 -21.83
C SER A 252 -9.38 9.31 -23.21
N VAL A 253 -9.55 7.99 -23.25
CA VAL A 253 -9.67 7.19 -24.48
C VAL A 253 -11.11 7.03 -24.96
N MET A 254 -12.12 7.47 -24.19
CA MET A 254 -13.54 7.26 -24.52
C MET A 254 -14.04 8.24 -25.61
N THR A 255 -14.90 7.74 -26.49
CA THR A 255 -15.67 8.56 -27.46
C THR A 255 -16.98 9.05 -26.86
N GLU A 256 -17.68 10.00 -27.50
CA GLU A 256 -18.97 10.51 -27.01
C GLU A 256 -20.03 9.40 -26.86
N GLU A 257 -20.08 8.44 -27.79
CA GLU A 257 -20.99 7.30 -27.71
C GLU A 257 -20.67 6.42 -26.48
N ASP A 258 -19.38 6.17 -26.23
CA ASP A 258 -18.93 5.42 -25.06
C ASP A 258 -19.30 6.13 -23.76
N CYS A 259 -19.22 7.46 -23.73
CA CYS A 259 -19.56 8.28 -22.57
C CYS A 259 -21.04 8.20 -22.22
N ARG A 260 -21.93 8.09 -23.22
CA ARG A 260 -23.37 7.86 -23.01
C ARG A 260 -23.64 6.50 -22.38
N LEU A 261 -23.03 5.45 -22.94
CA LEU A 261 -23.15 4.08 -22.40
C LEU A 261 -22.54 3.97 -21.00
N PHE A 262 -21.45 4.69 -20.73
CA PHE A 262 -20.77 4.65 -19.44
C PHE A 262 -21.58 5.38 -18.37
N SER A 263 -22.17 6.53 -18.74
CA SER A 263 -23.14 7.23 -17.90
C SER A 263 -24.36 6.34 -17.58
N GLN A 264 -24.81 5.52 -18.53
CA GLN A 264 -25.88 4.56 -18.29
C GLN A 264 -25.44 3.45 -17.31
N PHE A 265 -24.23 2.91 -17.47
CA PHE A 265 -23.65 1.95 -16.52
C PHE A 265 -23.63 2.48 -15.08
N ILE A 266 -23.17 3.72 -14.86
CA ILE A 266 -23.13 4.32 -13.51
C ILE A 266 -24.52 4.41 -12.89
N LYS A 267 -25.54 4.74 -13.69
CA LYS A 267 -26.94 4.86 -13.25
C LYS A 267 -27.53 3.52 -12.84
N GLU A 268 -27.29 2.49 -13.65
CA GLU A 268 -27.96 1.20 -13.56
C GLU A 268 -27.20 0.17 -12.71
N SER A 269 -25.90 0.38 -12.46
CA SER A 269 -25.09 -0.60 -11.71
C SER A 269 -25.58 -0.74 -10.27
N PRO A 270 -25.98 -1.96 -9.85
CA PRO A 270 -26.44 -2.19 -8.48
C PRO A 270 -25.29 -2.39 -7.48
N ALA A 271 -24.07 -2.63 -7.97
CA ALA A 271 -22.93 -3.01 -7.15
C ALA A 271 -21.86 -1.91 -7.00
N LEU A 272 -21.79 -0.95 -7.93
CA LEU A 272 -20.73 0.06 -7.96
C LEU A 272 -20.80 1.01 -6.76
N MET A 273 -19.91 0.81 -5.78
CA MET A 273 -19.82 1.61 -4.55
C MET A 273 -18.75 2.69 -4.64
N SER A 274 -17.67 2.45 -5.37
CA SER A 274 -16.52 3.35 -5.49
C SER A 274 -16.15 3.56 -6.95
N LEU A 275 -16.13 4.83 -7.37
CA LEU A 275 -15.79 5.23 -8.73
C LEU A 275 -14.67 6.28 -8.70
N SER A 276 -13.57 5.98 -9.39
CA SER A 276 -12.45 6.91 -9.60
C SER A 276 -12.19 7.08 -11.09
N LEU A 277 -12.38 8.30 -11.59
CA LEU A 277 -12.19 8.65 -12.99
C LEU A 277 -10.94 9.48 -13.15
N LEU A 278 -10.06 9.08 -14.08
CA LEU A 278 -8.85 9.82 -14.41
C LEU A 278 -8.96 10.44 -15.80
N CYS A 279 -8.54 11.69 -15.93
CA CYS A 279 -8.45 12.39 -17.20
C CYS A 279 -7.01 12.91 -17.42
N TRP A 280 -6.36 12.46 -18.49
CA TRP A 280 -5.03 12.91 -18.91
C TRP A 280 -5.08 13.92 -20.07
N ILE A 281 -6.27 14.30 -20.54
CA ILE A 281 -6.49 15.25 -21.64
C ILE A 281 -7.27 16.48 -21.13
N ILE A 282 -7.05 17.64 -21.73
CA ILE A 282 -7.63 18.93 -21.31
C ILE A 282 -9.15 19.02 -21.58
N SER A 283 -9.70 18.19 -22.48
CA SER A 283 -11.14 18.17 -22.82
C SER A 283 -11.60 16.73 -23.14
N PRO A 284 -12.01 15.95 -22.13
CA PRO A 284 -12.56 14.60 -22.34
C PRO A 284 -13.91 14.67 -23.06
N ALA A 285 -14.31 13.58 -23.73
CA ALA A 285 -15.67 13.46 -24.27
C ALA A 285 -16.72 13.30 -23.16
N LEU A 286 -16.35 12.70 -22.02
CA LEU A 286 -17.21 12.56 -20.87
C LEU A 286 -17.23 13.86 -20.08
N SER A 287 -18.35 14.59 -20.14
CA SER A 287 -18.50 15.82 -19.37
C SER A 287 -18.77 15.52 -17.90
N VAL A 288 -18.39 16.46 -17.02
CA VAL A 288 -18.72 16.38 -15.59
C VAL A 288 -20.23 16.49 -15.35
N VAL A 289 -20.97 17.16 -16.25
CA VAL A 289 -22.44 17.23 -16.22
C VAL A 289 -23.06 15.84 -16.40
N ASP A 290 -22.55 15.06 -17.37
CA ASP A 290 -23.03 13.69 -17.60
C ASP A 290 -22.77 12.79 -16.40
N ILE A 291 -21.59 12.92 -15.79
CA ILE A 291 -21.21 12.20 -14.57
C ILE A 291 -22.16 12.57 -13.43
N ALA A 292 -22.41 13.86 -13.21
CA ALA A 292 -23.31 14.33 -12.15
C ALA A 292 -24.72 13.74 -12.32
N GLY A 293 -25.30 13.86 -13.51
CA GLY A 293 -26.63 13.30 -13.80
C GLY A 293 -26.69 11.77 -13.73
N ALA A 294 -25.55 11.08 -13.86
CA ALA A 294 -25.45 9.65 -13.62
C ALA A 294 -25.39 9.28 -12.13
N VAL A 295 -24.59 10.02 -11.36
CA VAL A 295 -24.43 9.86 -9.91
C VAL A 295 -25.74 10.11 -9.18
N GLU A 296 -26.50 11.13 -9.58
CA GLU A 296 -27.82 11.45 -9.01
C GLU A 296 -28.79 10.26 -9.02
N LYS A 297 -28.78 9.48 -10.10
CA LYS A 297 -29.69 8.34 -10.27
C LYS A 297 -29.16 7.04 -9.68
N SER A 298 -27.86 6.98 -9.39
CA SER A 298 -27.21 5.79 -8.86
C SER A 298 -27.76 5.43 -7.47
N GLN A 299 -28.04 4.15 -7.24
CA GLN A 299 -28.54 3.64 -5.96
C GLN A 299 -27.46 3.00 -5.09
N ALA A 300 -26.24 2.83 -5.60
CA ALA A 300 -25.17 2.09 -4.94
C ALA A 300 -23.95 2.97 -4.57
N LEU A 301 -23.69 4.04 -5.34
CA LEU A 301 -22.44 4.79 -5.22
C LEU A 301 -22.29 5.50 -3.86
N VAL A 302 -21.15 5.27 -3.22
CA VAL A 302 -20.75 5.84 -1.93
C VAL A 302 -19.57 6.81 -2.08
N SER A 303 -18.65 6.54 -3.00
CA SER A 303 -17.43 7.34 -3.20
C SER A 303 -17.25 7.71 -4.67
N LEU A 304 -17.05 9.00 -4.93
CA LEU A 304 -16.72 9.55 -6.24
C LEU A 304 -15.39 10.31 -6.19
N GLN A 305 -14.46 9.94 -7.07
CA GLN A 305 -13.21 10.67 -7.27
C GLN A 305 -13.09 11.10 -8.73
N LEU A 306 -12.85 12.38 -8.95
CA LEU A 306 -12.55 12.96 -10.25
C LEU A 306 -11.13 13.48 -10.22
N VAL A 307 -10.27 12.96 -11.10
CA VAL A 307 -8.86 13.33 -11.15
C VAL A 307 -8.56 14.07 -12.46
N ARG A 308 -8.10 15.32 -12.34
CA ARG A 308 -7.67 16.19 -13.45
C ARG A 308 -8.76 16.50 -14.48
N PHE A 309 -9.98 16.72 -14.02
CA PHE A 309 -11.07 17.24 -14.83
C PHE A 309 -11.08 18.78 -14.84
N SER A 310 -11.61 19.37 -15.91
CA SER A 310 -12.07 20.77 -15.89
C SER A 310 -13.54 20.80 -15.48
N VAL A 311 -13.87 21.66 -14.51
CA VAL A 311 -15.21 21.85 -13.95
C VAL A 311 -15.61 23.30 -14.20
N ASP A 312 -16.45 23.50 -15.22
CA ASP A 312 -17.04 24.80 -15.53
C ASP A 312 -18.27 25.10 -14.65
N THR A 313 -18.89 26.28 -14.85
CA THR A 313 -20.08 26.70 -14.11
C THR A 313 -21.24 25.72 -14.22
N SER A 314 -21.48 25.14 -15.41
CA SER A 314 -22.58 24.19 -15.61
C SER A 314 -22.33 22.87 -14.89
N ALA A 315 -21.08 22.37 -14.97
CA ALA A 315 -20.61 21.17 -14.32
C ALA A 315 -20.66 21.28 -12.80
N ALA A 316 -20.26 22.42 -12.24
CA ALA A 316 -20.29 22.67 -10.81
C ALA A 316 -21.72 22.64 -10.25
N TRP A 317 -22.67 23.30 -10.92
CA TRP A 317 -24.09 23.26 -10.53
C TRP A 317 -24.71 21.88 -10.70
N ALA A 318 -24.38 21.18 -11.78
CA ALA A 318 -24.84 19.81 -11.98
C ALA A 318 -24.37 18.91 -10.83
N LEU A 319 -23.07 18.92 -10.50
CA LEU A 319 -22.53 18.15 -9.37
C LEU A 319 -23.23 18.51 -8.05
N ALA A 320 -23.40 19.80 -7.78
CA ALA A 320 -24.03 20.27 -6.54
C ALA A 320 -25.46 19.75 -6.38
N ARG A 321 -26.29 19.87 -7.42
CA ARG A 321 -27.68 19.41 -7.41
C ARG A 321 -27.76 17.89 -7.29
N SER A 322 -26.96 17.19 -8.10
CA SER A 322 -26.92 15.73 -8.13
C SER A 322 -26.45 15.11 -6.81
N LEU A 323 -25.50 15.74 -6.13
CA LEU A 323 -25.06 15.27 -4.81
C LEU A 323 -26.08 15.57 -3.71
N SER A 324 -26.78 16.71 -3.81
CA SER A 324 -27.86 17.08 -2.88
C SER A 324 -29.02 16.09 -2.92
N SER A 325 -29.31 15.52 -4.09
CA SER A 325 -30.32 14.47 -4.26
C SER A 325 -29.79 13.05 -4.03
N ALA A 326 -28.47 12.85 -4.01
CA ALA A 326 -27.85 11.53 -3.85
C ALA A 326 -28.04 10.97 -2.43
N LYS A 327 -28.56 9.74 -2.35
CA LYS A 327 -28.93 9.10 -1.06
C LYS A 327 -27.77 8.44 -0.32
N LYS A 328 -26.68 8.09 -1.01
CA LYS A 328 -25.60 7.24 -0.45
C LYS A 328 -24.20 7.81 -0.58
N VAL A 329 -23.99 8.85 -1.38
CA VAL A 329 -22.65 9.39 -1.59
C VAL A 329 -22.14 10.02 -0.30
N GLN A 330 -21.06 9.46 0.25
CA GLN A 330 -20.41 9.90 1.48
C GLN A 330 -19.06 10.55 1.23
N GLN A 331 -18.46 10.35 0.04
CA GLN A 331 -17.13 10.85 -0.28
C GLN A 331 -17.10 11.46 -1.68
N LEU A 332 -16.62 12.70 -1.77
CA LEU A 332 -16.33 13.40 -3.01
C LEU A 332 -14.87 13.85 -3.00
N GLU A 333 -14.10 13.49 -4.02
CA GLU A 333 -12.76 14.02 -4.22
C GLU A 333 -12.58 14.62 -5.61
N LEU A 334 -12.24 15.90 -5.66
CA LEU A 334 -11.77 16.59 -6.84
C LEU A 334 -10.25 16.76 -6.71
N ILE A 335 -9.48 15.93 -7.42
CA ILE A 335 -8.02 15.84 -7.29
C ILE A 335 -7.38 16.49 -8.51
N SER A 336 -6.63 17.58 -8.28
CA SER A 336 -5.96 18.33 -9.33
C SER A 336 -6.90 18.74 -10.47
N CYS A 337 -8.18 18.95 -10.14
CA CYS A 337 -9.18 19.46 -11.08
C CYS A 337 -9.02 20.98 -11.24
N ARG A 338 -9.32 21.47 -12.44
CA ARG A 338 -9.34 22.90 -12.75
C ARG A 338 -10.77 23.41 -12.63
N LEU A 339 -10.98 24.44 -11.82
CA LEU A 339 -12.30 25.07 -11.67
C LEU A 339 -12.36 26.33 -12.54
N ASP A 340 -13.11 26.29 -13.64
CA ASP A 340 -13.31 27.40 -14.56
C ASP A 340 -14.75 27.96 -14.41
N ILE A 341 -15.11 28.40 -13.20
CA ILE A 341 -16.47 28.85 -12.86
C ILE A 341 -16.54 30.37 -12.99
N THR A 342 -17.18 30.85 -14.04
CA THR A 342 -17.39 32.28 -14.31
C THR A 342 -18.86 32.67 -14.19
N GLU A 343 -19.09 33.95 -13.91
CA GLU A 343 -20.42 34.54 -14.00
C GLU A 343 -20.93 34.45 -15.45
N PRO A 344 -22.18 34.01 -15.69
CA PRO A 344 -22.71 33.91 -17.04
C PRO A 344 -22.85 35.31 -17.63
N ASN A 345 -22.12 35.58 -18.72
CA ASN A 345 -22.03 36.92 -19.32
C ASN A 345 -23.31 37.41 -20.01
N SER A 346 -24.32 36.56 -20.24
CA SER A 346 -25.70 36.93 -20.60
C SER A 346 -26.51 35.68 -20.98
N VAL A 347 -27.79 35.68 -20.57
CA VAL A 347 -28.83 34.65 -20.77
C VAL A 347 -28.68 33.39 -19.91
N PRO A 348 -29.60 33.15 -18.94
CA PRO A 348 -29.64 31.89 -18.21
C PRO A 348 -30.03 30.75 -19.16
N SER A 349 -29.30 29.64 -19.09
CA SER A 349 -29.73 28.39 -19.74
C SER A 349 -31.13 28.01 -19.20
N PRO A 350 -32.06 27.51 -20.03
CA PRO A 350 -33.38 27.10 -19.57
C PRO A 350 -33.21 25.94 -18.56
N GLY A 351 -33.54 26.18 -17.29
CA GLY A 351 -33.40 25.19 -16.20
C GLY A 351 -32.60 25.68 -14.97
N LEU A 352 -31.95 26.84 -15.07
CA LEU A 352 -31.42 27.60 -13.93
C LEU A 352 -32.46 28.64 -13.47
N GLU A 353 -33.65 28.19 -13.08
CA GLU A 353 -34.51 29.03 -12.25
C GLU A 353 -33.82 29.19 -10.90
N MET A 354 -33.10 30.30 -10.76
CA MET A 354 -32.48 30.69 -9.52
C MET A 354 -33.60 30.99 -8.53
N GLU A 355 -33.77 30.14 -7.51
CA GLU A 355 -34.59 30.49 -6.36
C GLU A 355 -34.11 31.85 -5.83
N GLY A 356 -34.98 32.83 -6.00
CA GLY A 356 -34.76 34.22 -5.64
C GLY A 356 -34.64 34.37 -4.14
N GLY A 357 -33.41 34.33 -3.65
CA GLY A 357 -33.02 34.87 -2.36
C GLY A 357 -31.91 35.88 -2.61
N SER A 358 -32.09 37.10 -2.10
CA SER A 358 -31.08 38.15 -2.11
C SER A 358 -29.78 37.65 -1.44
N HIS A 359 -28.86 37.10 -2.23
CA HIS A 359 -27.57 36.63 -1.75
C HIS A 359 -26.47 37.41 -2.45
N SER A 360 -26.34 38.69 -2.09
CA SER A 360 -25.29 39.60 -2.55
C SER A 360 -23.92 39.33 -1.92
N GLN A 361 -23.80 38.32 -1.05
CA GLN A 361 -22.56 38.00 -0.33
C GLN A 361 -21.88 36.70 -0.76
N VAL A 362 -22.54 35.83 -1.55
CA VAL A 362 -21.93 34.58 -2.01
C VAL A 362 -21.32 34.78 -3.41
N PRO A 363 -20.02 34.54 -3.58
CA PRO A 363 -19.33 34.73 -4.85
C PRO A 363 -19.77 33.69 -5.85
N TRP A 364 -19.90 34.11 -7.11
CA TRP A 364 -20.48 33.27 -8.15
C TRP A 364 -19.81 31.89 -8.26
N ALA A 365 -18.48 31.84 -8.17
CA ALA A 365 -17.70 30.60 -8.26
C ALA A 365 -18.02 29.58 -7.17
N MET A 366 -18.45 30.03 -5.98
CA MET A 366 -18.72 29.18 -4.82
C MET A 366 -20.20 28.84 -4.63
N LYS A 367 -21.11 29.56 -5.29
CA LYS A 367 -22.56 29.31 -5.17
C LYS A 367 -22.97 27.84 -5.37
N PRO A 368 -22.45 27.09 -6.38
CA PRO A 368 -22.82 25.69 -6.55
C PRO A 368 -22.46 24.85 -5.32
N PHE A 369 -21.24 25.01 -4.82
CA PHE A 369 -20.76 24.17 -3.74
C PHE A 369 -21.37 24.58 -2.39
N VAL A 370 -21.57 25.88 -2.13
CA VAL A 370 -22.29 26.34 -0.93
C VAL A 370 -23.71 25.78 -0.93
N HIS A 371 -24.38 25.79 -2.09
CA HIS A 371 -25.68 25.15 -2.25
C HIS A 371 -25.60 23.64 -1.98
N MET A 372 -24.56 22.95 -2.46
CA MET A 372 -24.33 21.53 -2.18
C MET A 372 -24.20 21.28 -0.67
N LEU A 373 -23.31 21.99 0.03
CA LEU A 373 -23.08 21.77 1.46
C LEU A 373 -24.37 21.93 2.28
N ARG A 374 -25.16 22.97 2.01
CA ARG A 374 -26.41 23.25 2.73
C ARG A 374 -27.50 22.18 2.54
N ASN A 375 -27.44 21.42 1.46
CA ASN A 375 -28.50 20.48 1.09
C ASN A 375 -28.07 19.01 1.23
N VAL A 376 -26.77 18.73 1.24
CA VAL A 376 -26.23 17.38 1.34
C VAL A 376 -26.14 16.94 2.80
N LYS A 377 -26.83 15.84 3.15
CA LYS A 377 -26.84 15.27 4.51
C LYS A 377 -25.94 14.04 4.68
N THR A 378 -25.43 13.50 3.58
CA THR A 378 -24.79 12.19 3.51
C THR A 378 -23.26 12.28 3.40
N LEU A 379 -22.74 13.40 2.92
CA LEU A 379 -21.31 13.61 2.67
C LEU A 379 -20.53 13.72 3.98
N ARG A 380 -19.55 12.83 4.15
CA ARG A 380 -18.64 12.80 5.32
C ARG A 380 -17.23 13.24 4.99
N ARG A 381 -16.79 13.03 3.74
CA ARG A 381 -15.42 13.38 3.30
C ARG A 381 -15.45 14.19 2.02
N LEU A 382 -14.75 15.31 2.03
CA LEU A 382 -14.63 16.19 0.88
C LEU A 382 -13.16 16.50 0.60
N ARG A 383 -12.72 16.29 -0.65
CA ARG A 383 -11.45 16.82 -1.14
C ARG A 383 -11.71 17.77 -2.28
N PHE A 384 -11.15 18.97 -2.20
CA PHE A 384 -11.53 20.06 -3.08
C PHE A 384 -10.32 20.93 -3.49
N PRO A 385 -10.19 21.30 -4.78
CA PRO A 385 -9.19 22.27 -5.22
C PRO A 385 -9.67 23.68 -4.86
N LEU A 386 -8.91 24.39 -4.03
CA LEU A 386 -9.16 25.79 -3.76
C LEU A 386 -8.77 26.61 -4.99
N CYS A 387 -9.79 27.18 -5.63
CA CYS A 387 -9.64 28.07 -6.77
C CYS A 387 -10.55 29.28 -6.51
N VAL A 388 -10.17 30.13 -5.55
CA VAL A 388 -10.97 31.29 -5.14
C VAL A 388 -10.12 32.55 -5.21
N SER A 389 -10.77 33.65 -5.60
CA SER A 389 -10.15 34.92 -5.98
C SER A 389 -10.14 36.00 -4.90
N THR A 390 -10.90 35.88 -3.80
CA THR A 390 -10.94 36.88 -2.70
C THR A 390 -11.27 36.26 -1.32
N PRO A 391 -10.88 36.91 -0.20
CA PRO A 391 -11.11 36.43 1.19
C PRO A 391 -12.58 36.30 1.62
N GLU A 392 -13.42 37.25 1.19
CA GLU A 392 -14.85 37.30 1.55
C GLU A 392 -15.60 36.05 1.04
N ASN A 393 -15.12 35.53 -0.10
CA ASN A 393 -15.63 34.33 -0.75
C ASN A 393 -15.40 33.06 0.06
N GLU A 394 -14.27 33.03 0.76
CA GLU A 394 -13.86 31.90 1.58
C GLU A 394 -14.71 31.84 2.85
N ARG A 395 -14.95 32.99 3.50
CA ARG A 395 -15.76 33.06 4.73
C ARG A 395 -17.10 32.35 4.60
N VAL A 396 -17.84 32.66 3.54
CA VAL A 396 -19.17 32.08 3.28
C VAL A 396 -19.11 30.55 3.10
N TRP A 397 -18.08 30.05 2.43
CA TRP A 397 -17.87 28.62 2.24
C TRP A 397 -17.60 27.93 3.57
N PHE A 398 -16.70 28.49 4.39
CA PHE A 398 -16.35 27.95 5.70
C PHE A 398 -17.47 28.05 6.71
N ASP A 399 -18.20 29.17 6.75
CA ASP A 399 -19.40 29.29 7.59
C ASP A 399 -20.42 28.22 7.21
N SER A 400 -20.58 27.96 5.92
CA SER A 400 -21.47 26.88 5.46
C SER A 400 -20.94 25.52 5.90
N LEU A 401 -19.64 25.25 5.74
CA LEU A 401 -19.02 23.99 6.17
C LEU A 401 -19.09 23.78 7.70
N ALA A 402 -18.91 24.84 8.48
CA ALA A 402 -18.92 24.80 9.93
C ALA A 402 -20.29 24.50 10.51
N ASN A 403 -21.33 25.00 9.85
CA ASN A 403 -22.71 24.74 10.19
C ASN A 403 -23.19 23.35 9.72
N GLU A 404 -22.42 22.66 8.87
CA GLU A 404 -22.76 21.32 8.38
C GLU A 404 -22.19 20.21 9.29
N ALA A 405 -23.08 19.62 10.10
CA ALA A 405 -22.72 18.54 11.01
C ALA A 405 -22.37 17.20 10.32
N SER A 406 -22.60 17.06 9.02
CA SER A 406 -22.41 15.79 8.29
C SER A 406 -20.96 15.53 7.86
N VAL A 407 -20.17 16.59 7.62
CA VAL A 407 -18.81 16.50 7.08
C VAL A 407 -17.79 16.30 8.21
N GLU A 408 -17.10 15.16 8.20
CA GLU A 408 -16.12 14.77 9.22
C GLU A 408 -14.68 15.16 8.84
N SER A 409 -14.36 15.22 7.54
CA SER A 409 -13.00 15.45 7.05
C SER A 409 -12.97 16.23 5.74
N VAL A 410 -12.10 17.25 5.66
CA VAL A 410 -11.94 18.06 4.46
C VAL A 410 -10.47 18.23 4.08
N ARG A 411 -10.12 17.87 2.86
CA ARG A 411 -8.77 18.08 2.30
C ARG A 411 -8.79 19.15 1.22
N TRP A 412 -7.87 20.10 1.31
CA TRP A 412 -7.74 21.17 0.35
C TRP A 412 -6.46 21.05 -0.46
N GLU A 413 -6.59 21.22 -1.77
CA GLU A 413 -5.47 21.48 -2.67
C GLU A 413 -5.48 22.96 -2.99
N CYS A 414 -4.62 23.76 -2.33
CA CYS A 414 -4.48 25.16 -2.69
C CYS A 414 -3.48 25.27 -3.85
N GLN A 415 -3.76 26.17 -4.79
CA GLN A 415 -2.86 26.47 -5.91
C GLN A 415 -2.36 27.93 -5.85
N ASN A 416 -2.86 28.73 -4.89
CA ASN A 416 -2.53 30.15 -4.76
C ASN A 416 -2.52 30.61 -3.29
N ASN A 417 -1.33 30.96 -2.81
CA ASN A 417 -1.03 31.25 -1.41
C ASN A 417 -1.63 32.55 -0.86
N SER A 418 -2.15 33.45 -1.69
CA SER A 418 -2.52 34.80 -1.24
C SER A 418 -3.69 34.83 -0.25
N PHE A 419 -4.47 33.75 -0.14
CA PHE A 419 -5.70 33.71 0.66
C PHE A 419 -5.65 32.75 1.85
N LEU A 420 -4.55 32.00 2.03
CA LEU A 420 -4.39 31.07 3.16
C LEU A 420 -4.58 31.75 4.52
N ILE A 421 -4.19 33.01 4.65
CA ILE A 421 -4.32 33.84 5.86
C ILE A 421 -5.79 33.92 6.31
N ASP A 422 -6.68 34.31 5.40
CA ASP A 422 -8.10 34.46 5.69
C ASP A 422 -8.76 33.10 5.91
N LEU A 423 -8.38 32.09 5.13
CA LEU A 423 -8.77 30.68 5.32
C LEU A 423 -8.52 30.19 6.76
N CYS A 424 -7.33 30.47 7.28
CA CYS A 424 -6.91 30.04 8.62
C CYS A 424 -7.75 30.71 9.71
N SER A 425 -8.02 32.01 9.55
CA SER A 425 -8.86 32.77 10.49
C SER A 425 -10.27 32.19 10.57
N VAL A 426 -10.90 31.91 9.42
CA VAL A 426 -12.29 31.43 9.41
C VAL A 426 -12.39 30.00 9.95
N VAL A 427 -11.46 29.10 9.59
CA VAL A 427 -11.45 27.74 10.13
C VAL A 427 -11.27 27.74 11.65
N SER A 428 -10.44 28.66 12.17
CA SER A 428 -10.23 28.80 13.62
C SER A 428 -11.46 29.36 14.35
N GLU A 429 -12.14 30.36 13.78
CA GLU A 429 -13.37 30.96 14.33
C GLU A 429 -14.55 29.99 14.28
N ALA A 430 -14.61 29.17 13.22
CA ALA A 430 -15.68 28.21 12.98
C ALA A 430 -15.64 26.98 13.92
N GLY A 431 -14.55 26.75 14.65
CA GLY A 431 -14.44 25.67 15.65
C GLY A 431 -14.67 24.25 15.10
N THR A 432 -14.48 24.06 13.79
CA THR A 432 -14.85 22.80 13.14
C THR A 432 -13.98 21.64 13.63
N GLY A 433 -14.58 20.54 14.07
CA GLY A 433 -13.87 19.28 14.35
C GLY A 433 -13.32 18.58 13.11
N VAL A 434 -13.26 19.29 11.99
CA VAL A 434 -12.96 18.81 10.64
C VAL A 434 -11.46 18.68 10.47
N GLU A 435 -11.00 17.50 10.08
CA GLU A 435 -9.58 17.28 9.77
C GLU A 435 -9.20 18.03 8.50
N VAL A 436 -8.35 19.05 8.63
CA VAL A 436 -7.81 19.84 7.51
C VAL A 436 -6.46 19.32 7.05
N THR A 437 -6.31 19.13 5.73
CA THR A 437 -5.02 18.94 5.06
C THR A 437 -4.81 20.03 4.02
N ILE A 438 -3.68 20.77 4.11
CA ILE A 438 -3.27 21.77 3.13
C ILE A 438 -2.15 21.21 2.26
N ASP A 439 -2.40 21.09 0.95
CA ASP A 439 -1.41 20.73 -0.06
C ASP A 439 -0.99 21.99 -0.87
N ASP A 440 -0.18 22.94 -0.32
CA ASP A 440 0.31 24.12 -1.09
C ASP A 440 1.63 24.76 -0.57
N LEU A 441 2.18 25.68 -1.38
CA LEU A 441 3.39 26.49 -1.26
C LEU A 441 3.30 27.50 -0.10
N TYR A 442 4.38 27.74 0.65
CA TYR A 442 4.40 28.83 1.64
C TYR A 442 5.33 29.95 1.18
N ARG A 443 4.79 31.17 1.04
CA ARG A 443 5.55 32.36 0.58
C ARG A 443 5.71 33.44 1.64
N ASP A 444 4.89 33.48 2.69
CA ASP A 444 4.91 34.54 3.70
C ASP A 444 4.96 33.99 5.14
N ASP A 445 5.74 34.65 5.99
CA ASP A 445 6.01 34.28 7.37
C ASP A 445 4.79 34.53 8.27
N GLN A 446 3.90 35.48 7.95
CA GLN A 446 2.69 35.78 8.74
C GLN A 446 1.65 34.64 8.67
N GLN A 447 1.57 33.93 7.56
CA GLN A 447 0.63 32.80 7.35
C GLN A 447 0.93 31.61 8.27
N LEU A 448 2.20 31.44 8.64
CA LEU A 448 2.69 30.34 9.47
C LEU A 448 2.25 30.45 10.94
N GLU A 449 1.95 31.65 11.44
CA GLU A 449 1.56 31.83 12.86
C GLU A 449 0.19 31.22 13.17
N TRP A 450 -0.78 31.37 12.27
CA TRP A 450 -2.16 30.92 12.52
C TRP A 450 -2.43 29.44 12.23
N ILE A 451 -1.58 28.77 11.44
CA ILE A 451 -1.75 27.35 11.08
C ILE A 451 -1.37 26.43 12.26
N THR A 452 -0.65 26.96 13.26
CA THR A 452 0.02 26.19 14.32
C THR A 452 -0.92 25.55 15.33
N GLU A 453 -2.13 26.10 15.49
CA GLU A 453 -3.09 25.63 16.50
C GLU A 453 -3.93 24.43 16.04
N TRP A 454 -4.23 24.31 14.75
CA TRP A 454 -5.24 23.35 14.26
C TRP A 454 -4.73 22.38 13.18
N ALA A 455 -3.62 22.67 12.50
CA ALA A 455 -3.16 21.81 11.42
C ALA A 455 -2.59 20.48 11.95
N ARG A 456 -3.24 19.37 11.58
CA ARG A 456 -2.73 18.01 11.83
C ARG A 456 -1.86 17.48 10.70
N VAL A 457 -2.00 18.00 9.49
CA VAL A 457 -1.19 17.62 8.32
C VAL A 457 -0.74 18.89 7.61
N VAL A 458 0.58 19.08 7.45
CA VAL A 458 1.14 20.21 6.73
C VAL A 458 2.15 19.70 5.70
N ARG A 459 1.94 20.08 4.43
CA ARG A 459 2.92 19.87 3.36
C ARG A 459 3.60 21.21 3.06
N PHE A 460 4.86 21.35 3.45
CA PHE A 460 5.73 22.43 3.02
C PHE A 460 6.34 22.10 1.67
N PHE A 461 5.78 22.70 0.63
CA PHE A 461 6.38 22.70 -0.69
C PHE A 461 7.08 24.05 -0.92
N LEU A 462 8.38 24.06 -1.21
CA LEU A 462 9.15 25.26 -1.55
C LEU A 462 9.68 25.15 -2.99
N LEU A 463 8.83 25.51 -3.97
CA LEU A 463 9.29 25.91 -5.30
C LEU A 463 9.70 27.39 -5.20
N VAL A 464 10.98 27.68 -4.99
CA VAL A 464 11.43 29.05 -5.23
C VAL A 464 12.79 29.08 -5.93
N ASN A 465 12.84 29.95 -6.95
CA ASN A 465 14.06 30.51 -7.55
C ASN A 465 14.67 31.61 -6.65
N GLU A 466 14.21 31.76 -5.39
CA GLU A 466 14.76 32.71 -4.42
C GLU A 466 16.10 32.18 -3.91
N THR A 467 17.11 33.03 -3.99
CA THR A 467 18.49 32.72 -3.63
C THR A 467 18.72 32.58 -2.12
N THR A 468 17.74 32.93 -1.27
CA THR A 468 17.89 32.92 0.19
C THR A 468 16.64 32.42 0.90
N LEU A 469 16.75 31.28 1.58
CA LEU A 469 15.65 30.64 2.28
C LEU A 469 15.64 31.10 3.76
N ALA A 470 14.58 31.78 4.20
CA ALA A 470 14.55 32.38 5.54
C ALA A 470 14.57 31.33 6.67
N VAL A 471 15.54 31.42 7.57
CA VAL A 471 15.67 30.55 8.77
C VAL A 471 14.45 30.64 9.69
N GLY A 472 13.81 31.82 9.73
CA GLY A 472 12.60 32.06 10.51
C GLY A 472 11.50 31.05 10.24
N ARG A 473 11.34 30.59 8.98
CA ARG A 473 10.31 29.61 8.58
C ARG A 473 10.48 28.25 9.26
N PHE A 474 11.71 27.76 9.36
CA PHE A 474 11.98 26.50 10.07
C PHE A 474 11.85 26.64 11.58
N LYS A 475 12.23 27.81 12.15
CA LYS A 475 12.05 28.06 13.58
C LYS A 475 10.57 28.06 13.96
N LYS A 476 9.67 28.53 13.09
CA LYS A 476 8.21 28.46 13.31
C LYS A 476 7.67 27.03 13.37
N LEU A 477 8.37 26.01 12.85
CA LEU A 477 7.94 24.62 13.04
C LEU A 477 7.86 24.24 14.53
N LEU A 478 8.69 24.85 15.38
CA LEU A 478 8.70 24.60 16.83
C LEU A 478 7.39 24.97 17.52
N THR A 479 6.54 25.80 16.92
CA THR A 479 5.25 26.19 17.52
C THR A 479 4.13 25.17 17.23
N PHE A 480 4.37 24.19 16.35
CA PHE A 480 3.39 23.15 16.02
C PHE A 480 3.39 22.00 17.04
N ASN A 481 2.33 21.92 17.85
CA ASN A 481 2.18 20.87 18.86
C ASN A 481 1.42 19.62 18.35
N SER A 482 0.55 19.79 17.36
CA SER A 482 -0.39 18.73 16.89
C SER A 482 -0.05 18.15 15.51
N LEU A 483 1.09 18.54 14.92
CA LEU A 483 1.43 18.16 13.55
C LEU A 483 1.75 16.67 13.44
N SER A 484 0.92 15.92 12.70
CA SER A 484 1.08 14.47 12.49
C SER A 484 1.86 14.10 11.23
N THR A 485 1.85 14.96 10.21
CA THR A 485 2.53 14.73 8.93
C THR A 485 3.19 16.01 8.45
N LEU A 486 4.48 15.93 8.11
CA LEU A 486 5.28 17.00 7.54
C LEU A 486 5.85 16.56 6.19
N THR A 487 5.78 17.39 5.16
CA THR A 487 6.56 17.19 3.93
C THR A 487 7.36 18.45 3.68
N VAL A 488 8.65 18.33 3.42
CA VAL A 488 9.56 19.44 3.12
C VAL A 488 10.22 19.15 1.79
N GLU A 489 9.80 19.85 0.74
CA GLU A 489 10.41 19.76 -0.59
C GLU A 489 11.06 21.09 -0.96
N VAL A 490 12.37 21.10 -1.19
CA VAL A 490 13.15 22.32 -1.51
C VAL A 490 14.03 22.08 -2.73
N ARG A 491 13.93 22.96 -3.74
CA ARG A 491 14.75 22.88 -4.96
C ARG A 491 16.15 23.48 -4.82
N VAL A 492 16.36 24.32 -3.82
CA VAL A 492 17.66 24.92 -3.47
C VAL A 492 18.29 24.20 -2.27
N ARG A 493 19.61 24.37 -2.09
CA ARG A 493 20.31 23.82 -0.92
C ARG A 493 19.92 24.59 0.35
N ILE A 494 19.68 23.84 1.42
CA ILE A 494 19.50 24.42 2.76
C ILE A 494 20.87 24.70 3.41
N GLN A 495 20.98 25.80 4.17
CA GLN A 495 22.19 26.13 4.95
C GLN A 495 22.12 25.50 6.35
N ALA A 496 23.19 25.68 7.12
CA ALA A 496 23.32 25.12 8.46
C ALA A 496 22.22 25.60 9.42
N GLU A 497 21.87 26.90 9.42
CA GLU A 497 20.90 27.42 10.38
C GLU A 497 19.48 26.90 10.12
N GLN A 498 19.08 26.71 8.85
CA GLN A 498 17.79 26.08 8.52
C GLN A 498 17.77 24.61 8.97
N ALA A 499 18.88 23.90 8.77
CA ALA A 499 19.02 22.51 9.18
C ALA A 499 18.94 22.34 10.70
N GLU A 500 19.58 23.24 11.45
CA GLU A 500 19.52 23.26 12.92
C GLU A 500 18.10 23.50 13.42
N ALA A 501 17.39 24.48 12.84
CA ALA A 501 16.00 24.75 13.21
C ALA A 501 15.09 23.54 12.93
N LEU A 502 15.25 22.87 11.78
CA LEU A 502 14.53 21.64 11.47
C LEU A 502 14.90 20.50 12.43
N ALA A 503 16.19 20.31 12.75
CA ALA A 503 16.64 19.28 13.67
C ALA A 503 16.11 19.50 15.10
N GLN A 504 16.06 20.75 15.56
CA GLN A 504 15.44 21.12 16.84
C GLN A 504 13.96 20.75 16.85
N PHE A 505 13.22 21.07 15.79
CA PHE A 505 11.81 20.68 15.67
C PHE A 505 11.63 19.15 15.71
N LEU A 506 12.45 18.40 14.95
CA LEU A 506 12.39 16.94 14.93
C LEU A 506 12.67 16.33 16.31
N THR A 507 13.54 16.94 17.09
CA THR A 507 13.84 16.49 18.45
C THR A 507 12.68 16.76 19.41
N ALA A 508 12.08 17.95 19.30
CA ALA A 508 11.04 18.42 20.22
C ALA A 508 9.67 17.76 19.97
N THR A 509 9.29 17.56 18.71
CA THR A 509 7.94 17.09 18.35
C THR A 509 7.63 15.69 18.89
N LYS A 510 6.39 15.51 19.36
CA LYS A 510 5.86 14.22 19.84
C LYS A 510 4.64 13.74 19.06
N SER A 511 4.06 14.59 18.22
CA SER A 511 2.88 14.31 17.40
C SER A 511 3.25 13.84 15.98
N LEU A 512 4.44 14.21 15.48
CA LEU A 512 4.84 13.94 14.11
C LEU A 512 5.06 12.45 13.84
N SER A 513 4.16 11.85 13.06
CA SER A 513 4.16 10.43 12.70
C SER A 513 4.78 10.14 11.33
N LYS A 514 4.70 11.10 10.40
CA LYS A 514 5.21 10.97 9.03
C LYS A 514 6.01 12.20 8.64
N ILE A 515 7.20 11.99 8.08
CA ILE A 515 7.98 13.05 7.48
C ILE A 515 8.49 12.68 6.09
N THR A 516 8.38 13.63 5.16
CA THR A 516 9.05 13.60 3.86
C THR A 516 10.06 14.73 3.78
N ILE A 517 11.29 14.43 3.41
CA ILE A 517 12.38 15.40 3.24
C ILE A 517 12.97 15.21 1.86
N SER A 518 12.77 16.18 0.97
CA SER A 518 13.18 16.13 -0.44
C SER A 518 13.94 17.40 -0.80
N PHE A 519 15.26 17.37 -0.67
CA PHE A 519 16.15 18.48 -1.07
C PHE A 519 17.62 18.04 -1.12
N GLU A 520 18.45 18.83 -1.81
CA GLU A 520 19.89 18.60 -1.84
C GLU A 520 20.52 19.05 -0.50
N VAL A 521 21.37 18.19 0.07
CA VAL A 521 22.08 18.46 1.33
C VAL A 521 23.58 18.20 1.19
N GLU A 522 24.37 19.05 1.84
CA GLU A 522 25.78 18.78 2.07
C GLU A 522 25.99 17.84 3.25
N SER A 523 27.19 17.25 3.36
CA SER A 523 27.46 16.23 4.37
C SER A 523 27.31 16.75 5.80
N THR A 524 27.71 17.98 6.10
CA THR A 524 27.62 18.58 7.45
C THR A 524 26.17 18.80 7.85
N VAL A 525 25.39 19.42 6.95
CA VAL A 525 23.95 19.65 7.11
C VAL A 525 23.18 18.34 7.30
N SER A 526 23.49 17.31 6.51
CA SER A 526 22.85 16.00 6.67
C SER A 526 23.10 15.38 8.05
N MET A 527 24.27 15.61 8.66
CA MET A 527 24.57 15.10 10.00
C MET A 527 23.72 15.79 11.07
N VAL A 528 23.50 17.11 10.97
CA VAL A 528 22.65 17.87 11.90
C VAL A 528 21.22 17.34 11.87
N LEU A 529 20.66 17.11 10.68
CA LEU A 529 19.31 16.56 10.53
C LEU A 529 19.20 15.12 11.06
N LEU A 530 20.21 14.29 10.81
CA LEU A 530 20.24 12.93 11.33
C LEU A 530 20.36 12.89 12.86
N ASP A 531 21.06 13.85 13.45
CA ASP A 531 21.14 14.00 14.90
C ASP A 531 19.76 14.32 15.49
N GLY A 532 19.04 15.28 14.90
CA GLY A 532 17.65 15.57 15.31
C GLY A 532 16.70 14.37 15.12
N LEU A 533 16.84 13.62 14.03
CA LEU A 533 16.07 12.40 13.80
C LEU A 533 16.40 11.28 14.80
N SER A 534 17.65 11.19 15.26
CA SER A 534 18.09 10.16 16.21
C SER A 534 17.40 10.26 17.57
N HIS A 535 17.00 11.47 17.96
CA HIS A 535 16.31 11.75 19.22
C HIS A 535 14.79 11.72 19.09
N ASN A 536 14.25 11.60 17.88
CA ASN A 536 12.80 11.60 17.67
C ASN A 536 12.17 10.25 18.09
N THR A 537 11.03 10.34 18.78
CA THR A 537 10.30 9.17 19.32
C THR A 537 8.86 9.05 18.81
N SER A 538 8.47 9.81 17.78
CA SER A 538 7.11 9.84 17.24
C SER A 538 7.03 9.37 15.79
N ILE A 539 8.10 9.54 15.00
CA ILE A 539 8.11 9.27 13.56
C ILE A 539 8.03 7.76 13.31
N THR A 540 7.04 7.39 12.48
CA THR A 540 6.78 6.03 12.03
C THR A 540 7.06 5.85 10.53
N THR A 541 6.94 6.92 9.75
CA THR A 541 7.22 6.91 8.31
C THR A 541 8.22 8.00 7.97
N LEU A 542 9.37 7.60 7.43
CA LEU A 542 10.45 8.48 7.01
C LEU A 542 10.67 8.36 5.51
N ILE A 543 10.52 9.45 4.77
CA ILE A 543 10.77 9.53 3.33
C ILE A 543 11.91 10.53 3.12
N ILE A 544 13.01 10.07 2.55
CA ILE A 544 14.18 10.87 2.24
C ILE A 544 14.43 10.78 0.74
N GLU A 545 14.40 11.93 0.06
CA GLU A 545 14.60 12.04 -1.38
C GLU A 545 15.69 13.06 -1.71
N GLY A 546 16.48 12.77 -2.73
CA GLY A 546 17.50 13.68 -3.24
C GLY A 546 18.77 13.81 -2.39
N TRP A 547 18.86 13.11 -1.25
CA TRP A 547 20.02 13.20 -0.37
C TRP A 547 21.26 12.51 -0.94
N CYS A 548 22.33 13.29 -1.13
CA CYS A 548 23.65 12.78 -1.41
C CYS A 548 24.45 12.60 -0.12
N THR A 549 24.28 11.46 0.56
CA THR A 549 24.96 11.23 1.84
C THR A 549 26.43 10.85 1.64
N SER A 550 27.31 11.48 2.41
CA SER A 550 28.69 11.01 2.56
C SER A 550 28.71 9.62 3.21
N ARG A 551 29.87 8.96 3.20
CA ARG A 551 30.03 7.66 3.87
C ARG A 551 29.65 7.73 5.35
N ARG A 552 29.92 8.86 6.03
CA ARG A 552 29.61 9.07 7.44
C ARG A 552 28.10 9.26 7.66
N ALA A 553 27.48 10.16 6.90
CA ALA A 553 26.03 10.40 6.98
C ALA A 553 25.21 9.15 6.64
N GLY A 554 25.64 8.37 5.64
CA GLY A 554 24.97 7.12 5.29
C GLY A 554 25.01 6.08 6.42
N ARG A 555 26.14 5.97 7.15
CA ARG A 555 26.23 5.10 8.34
C ARG A 555 25.31 5.59 9.45
N PHE A 556 25.35 6.89 9.75
CA PHE A 556 24.56 7.46 10.82
C PHE A 556 23.06 7.30 10.56
N LEU A 557 22.59 7.51 9.32
CA LEU A 557 21.20 7.23 8.95
C LEU A 557 20.80 5.76 9.20
N ALA A 558 21.69 4.80 8.90
CA ALA A 558 21.42 3.40 9.20
C ALA A 558 21.31 3.16 10.72
N ASP A 559 22.16 3.81 11.52
CA ASP A 559 22.14 3.69 12.98
C ASP A 559 20.86 4.32 13.58
N VAL A 560 20.42 5.48 13.06
CA VAL A 560 19.13 6.12 13.41
C VAL A 560 17.97 5.17 13.16
N VAL A 561 17.92 4.56 11.97
CA VAL A 561 16.84 3.64 11.59
C VAL A 561 16.87 2.38 12.45
N CYS A 562 18.06 1.81 12.71
CA CYS A 562 18.18 0.58 13.50
C CYS A 562 17.81 0.79 14.97
N SER A 563 18.16 1.95 15.53
CA SER A 563 17.94 2.28 16.95
C SER A 563 16.51 2.74 17.22
N SER A 564 15.79 3.18 16.20
CA SER A 564 14.41 3.65 16.35
C SER A 564 13.45 2.52 16.71
N LYS A 565 12.70 2.72 17.80
CA LYS A 565 11.59 1.84 18.21
C LYS A 565 10.24 2.23 17.57
N LYS A 566 10.24 3.16 16.61
CA LYS A 566 9.00 3.70 16.03
C LYS A 566 8.99 3.73 14.51
N ILE A 567 10.13 3.87 13.84
CA ILE A 567 10.18 3.88 12.37
C ILE A 567 9.75 2.51 11.82
N ARG A 568 8.65 2.50 11.08
CA ARG A 568 8.04 1.33 10.44
C ARG A 568 8.27 1.31 8.94
N SER A 569 8.31 2.47 8.31
CA SER A 569 8.51 2.61 6.87
C SER A 569 9.62 3.60 6.57
N LEU A 570 10.55 3.17 5.71
CA LEU A 570 11.59 4.01 5.16
C LEU A 570 11.51 4.03 3.64
N THR A 571 11.40 5.21 3.05
CA THR A 571 11.66 5.43 1.63
C THR A 571 12.95 6.22 1.50
N TYR A 572 13.93 5.68 0.78
CA TYR A 572 15.21 6.34 0.54
C TYR A 572 15.54 6.39 -0.95
N ASN A 573 15.29 7.55 -1.56
CA ASN A 573 15.48 7.83 -2.97
C ASN A 573 16.69 8.74 -3.16
N VAL A 574 17.81 8.17 -3.60
CA VAL A 574 19.03 8.94 -3.89
C VAL A 574 19.02 9.54 -5.29
N ASN A 575 19.66 10.70 -5.45
CA ASN A 575 19.88 11.33 -6.76
C ASN A 575 20.67 10.42 -7.71
N ARG A 576 20.39 10.56 -9.03
CA ARG A 576 21.06 9.78 -10.08
C ARG A 576 22.58 9.93 -9.97
N GLY A 577 23.29 8.81 -9.93
CA GLY A 577 24.76 8.76 -9.85
C GLY A 577 25.32 8.49 -8.45
N ASN A 578 24.54 8.71 -7.38
CA ASN A 578 24.96 8.34 -6.03
C ASN A 578 24.55 6.90 -5.69
N ARG A 579 25.47 6.15 -5.07
CA ARG A 579 25.23 4.79 -4.56
C ARG A 579 25.44 4.78 -3.05
N PRO A 580 24.39 4.73 -2.22
CA PRO A 580 24.50 4.82 -0.76
C PRO A 580 24.96 3.48 -0.15
N ARG A 581 26.11 2.97 -0.61
CA ARG A 581 26.69 1.68 -0.18
C ARG A 581 26.93 1.64 1.32
N ALA A 582 27.38 2.75 1.90
CA ALA A 582 27.67 2.84 3.33
C ALA A 582 26.41 2.62 4.18
N PHE A 583 25.31 3.26 3.80
CA PHE A 583 24.00 3.07 4.42
C PHE A 583 23.56 1.61 4.35
N PHE A 584 23.49 1.01 3.16
CA PHE A 584 23.04 -0.39 3.05
C PHE A 584 23.96 -1.38 3.74
N THR A 585 25.28 -1.16 3.72
CA THR A 585 26.23 -2.04 4.40
C THR A 585 26.06 -1.98 5.91
N THR A 586 25.89 -0.79 6.49
CA THR A 586 25.68 -0.64 7.93
C THR A 586 24.30 -1.12 8.34
N LEU A 587 23.25 -0.75 7.60
CA LEU A 587 21.88 -1.21 7.85
C LEU A 587 21.83 -2.74 7.90
N ALA A 588 22.42 -3.43 6.93
CA ALA A 588 22.43 -4.89 6.91
C ALA A 588 23.16 -5.55 8.08
N LYS A 589 24.16 -4.87 8.66
CA LYS A 589 24.89 -5.37 9.83
C LYS A 589 24.13 -5.11 11.14
N SER A 590 23.42 -3.99 11.23
CA SER A 590 22.82 -3.52 12.48
C SER A 590 21.33 -3.86 12.62
N ILE A 591 20.61 -4.10 11.51
CA ILE A 591 19.14 -4.27 11.52
C ILE A 591 18.66 -5.61 12.14
N GLY A 592 19.56 -6.56 12.41
CA GLY A 592 19.21 -7.92 12.85
C GLY A 592 18.23 -7.98 14.05
N ASN A 593 18.39 -7.07 15.02
CA ASN A 593 17.56 -6.99 16.22
C ASN A 593 16.38 -6.03 16.10
N ASN A 594 16.26 -5.30 14.98
CA ASN A 594 15.17 -4.36 14.77
C ASN A 594 13.88 -5.12 14.43
N ILE A 595 12.84 -4.91 15.23
CA ILE A 595 11.51 -5.54 15.06
C ILE A 595 10.45 -4.59 14.52
N THR A 596 10.78 -3.30 14.38
CA THR A 596 9.83 -2.22 14.10
C THR A 596 9.73 -1.87 12.62
N LEU A 597 10.84 -2.00 11.87
CA LEU A 597 10.87 -1.68 10.44
C LEU A 597 10.17 -2.79 9.64
N LEU A 598 9.19 -2.40 8.82
CA LEU A 598 8.33 -3.28 8.03
C LEU A 598 8.49 -3.09 6.53
N SER A 599 8.85 -1.88 6.08
CA SER A 599 9.04 -1.56 4.68
C SER A 599 10.27 -0.70 4.44
N LEU A 600 10.98 -1.05 3.36
CA LEU A 600 12.07 -0.29 2.80
C LEU A 600 11.82 -0.14 1.29
N THR A 601 11.58 1.10 0.87
CA THR A 601 11.49 1.47 -0.53
C THR A 601 12.76 2.22 -0.91
N THR A 602 13.38 1.84 -2.01
CA THR A 602 14.56 2.52 -2.53
C THR A 602 14.33 2.87 -3.99
N GLY A 603 14.75 4.05 -4.42
CA GLY A 603 14.70 4.46 -5.82
C GLY A 603 15.48 3.52 -6.73
N VAL A 604 15.38 3.71 -8.04
CA VAL A 604 16.00 2.84 -9.06
C VAL A 604 17.51 2.69 -8.82
N LEU A 605 17.88 1.62 -8.11
CA LEU A 605 19.27 1.27 -7.85
C LEU A 605 19.86 0.76 -9.16
N SER A 606 20.84 1.49 -9.69
CA SER A 606 21.71 0.97 -10.75
C SER A 606 22.68 -0.04 -10.11
N ALA A 607 22.22 -1.31 -10.06
CA ALA A 607 22.96 -2.54 -9.77
C ALA A 607 23.31 -2.81 -8.28
N PRO A 608 23.54 -4.09 -7.91
CA PRO A 608 23.01 -4.72 -6.72
C PRO A 608 23.94 -4.57 -5.53
N THR A 609 23.37 -4.69 -4.34
CA THR A 609 24.16 -5.13 -3.20
C THR A 609 23.50 -6.35 -2.61
N ARG A 610 24.14 -7.52 -2.71
CA ARG A 610 23.85 -8.67 -1.80
C ARG A 610 23.78 -8.21 -0.33
N GLN A 611 24.40 -7.08 -0.03
CA GLN A 611 24.34 -6.39 1.26
C GLN A 611 22.91 -6.03 1.66
N ILE A 612 21.94 -5.80 0.76
CA ILE A 612 20.56 -5.49 1.18
C ILE A 612 19.71 -6.74 1.46
N ASP A 613 20.15 -7.93 1.03
CA ASP A 613 19.37 -9.17 1.21
C ASP A 613 19.08 -9.45 2.71
N PRO A 614 20.03 -9.30 3.65
CA PRO A 614 19.75 -9.42 5.09
C PRO A 614 18.68 -8.44 5.59
N VAL A 615 18.61 -7.22 5.02
CA VAL A 615 17.60 -6.23 5.41
C VAL A 615 16.22 -6.73 5.04
N TYR A 616 16.03 -7.20 3.80
CA TYR A 616 14.73 -7.73 3.37
C TYR A 616 14.33 -9.02 4.10
N GLU A 617 15.29 -9.86 4.51
CA GLU A 617 15.02 -11.00 5.39
C GLU A 617 14.45 -10.53 6.74
N VAL A 618 15.02 -9.49 7.34
CA VAL A 618 14.50 -8.89 8.58
C VAL A 618 13.11 -8.27 8.39
N LEU A 619 12.89 -7.53 7.30
CA LEU A 619 11.56 -6.97 7.00
C LEU A 619 10.51 -8.08 6.83
N ALA A 620 10.86 -9.16 6.13
CA ALA A 620 9.98 -10.32 5.96
C ALA A 620 9.65 -10.97 7.31
N ARG A 621 10.65 -11.18 8.17
CA ARG A 621 10.46 -11.67 9.55
C ARG A 621 9.52 -10.76 10.34
N ASN A 622 9.75 -9.45 10.34
CA ASN A 622 8.94 -8.50 11.11
C ASN A 622 7.48 -8.50 10.64
N ASN A 623 7.24 -8.57 9.32
CA ASN A 623 5.89 -8.72 8.77
C ASN A 623 5.24 -10.06 9.18
N GLN A 624 6.01 -11.15 9.23
CA GLN A 624 5.49 -12.45 9.70
C GLN A 624 5.11 -12.42 11.17
N LEU A 625 5.94 -11.80 12.03
CA LEU A 625 5.64 -11.63 13.46
C LEU A 625 4.29 -10.94 13.66
N LEU A 626 4.02 -9.85 12.93
CA LEU A 626 2.73 -9.16 12.94
C LEU A 626 1.56 -10.08 12.59
N VAL A 627 1.67 -10.78 11.46
CA VAL A 627 0.60 -11.63 10.95
C VAL A 627 0.33 -12.79 11.91
N HIS A 628 1.38 -13.47 12.40
CA HIS A 628 1.23 -14.58 13.35
C HIS A 628 0.64 -14.12 14.68
N THR A 629 1.13 -12.99 15.22
CA THR A 629 0.61 -12.41 16.47
C THR A 629 -0.87 -12.10 16.35
N ALA A 630 -1.26 -11.35 15.32
CA ALA A 630 -2.63 -10.92 15.19
C ALA A 630 -3.58 -12.10 14.87
N ARG A 631 -3.13 -13.16 14.17
CA ARG A 631 -3.94 -14.39 14.02
C ARG A 631 -4.11 -15.16 15.33
N PHE A 632 -3.07 -15.22 16.16
CA PHE A 632 -3.12 -15.84 17.48
C PHE A 632 -4.10 -15.09 18.39
N VAL A 633 -3.99 -13.75 18.40
CA VAL A 633 -4.90 -12.88 19.15
C VAL A 633 -6.35 -13.05 18.70
N SER A 634 -6.59 -13.05 17.38
CA SER A 634 -7.92 -13.26 16.80
C SER A 634 -8.49 -14.67 16.97
N GLY A 635 -7.76 -15.61 17.58
CA GLY A 635 -8.21 -17.00 17.74
C GLY A 635 -8.30 -17.79 16.42
N ARG A 636 -7.76 -17.26 15.32
CA ARG A 636 -7.79 -17.90 14.00
C ARG A 636 -6.74 -19.01 13.85
N ALA A 637 -5.67 -18.95 14.64
CA ALA A 637 -4.64 -19.98 14.69
C ALA A 637 -4.01 -20.01 16.08
N PHE A 638 -4.22 -21.09 16.83
CA PHE A 638 -3.51 -21.34 18.08
C PHE A 638 -2.23 -22.10 17.77
N SER A 639 -1.08 -21.44 17.90
CA SER A 639 0.22 -22.04 17.57
C SER A 639 1.32 -21.42 18.41
N LYS A 640 2.35 -22.20 18.71
CA LYS A 640 3.55 -21.76 19.42
C LYS A 640 4.21 -20.55 18.75
N ILE A 641 4.36 -20.58 17.43
CA ILE A 641 4.92 -19.46 16.64
C ILE A 641 4.13 -18.16 16.86
N GLY A 642 2.79 -18.24 16.89
CA GLY A 642 1.93 -17.08 17.14
C GLY A 642 2.05 -16.56 18.57
N ALA A 643 2.22 -17.45 19.54
CA ALA A 643 2.41 -17.09 20.94
C ALA A 643 3.81 -16.50 21.20
N GLU A 644 4.87 -17.06 20.62
CA GLU A 644 6.23 -16.50 20.65
C GLU A 644 6.27 -15.10 20.03
N ALA A 645 5.56 -14.91 18.92
CA ALA A 645 5.44 -13.60 18.29
C ALA A 645 4.68 -12.61 19.20
N LEU A 646 3.57 -13.03 19.83
CA LEU A 646 2.84 -12.20 20.79
C LEU A 646 3.71 -11.84 22.00
N GLU A 647 4.50 -12.76 22.53
CA GLU A 647 5.44 -12.49 23.62
C GLU A 647 6.51 -11.46 23.22
N LEU A 648 6.98 -11.51 21.98
CA LEU A 648 8.02 -10.61 21.48
C LEU A 648 7.51 -9.21 21.14
N ILE A 649 6.36 -9.09 20.48
CA ILE A 649 5.87 -7.81 19.94
C ILE A 649 4.58 -7.31 20.60
N GLY A 650 3.97 -8.05 21.55
CA GLY A 650 2.63 -7.81 22.10
C GLY A 650 2.36 -6.43 22.67
N SER A 651 3.40 -5.69 23.08
CA SER A 651 3.28 -4.31 23.57
C SER A 651 3.35 -3.26 22.45
N ASP A 652 3.64 -3.63 21.20
CA ASP A 652 3.71 -2.68 20.09
C ASP A 652 2.31 -2.31 19.58
N PRO A 653 1.97 -1.00 19.51
CA PRO A 653 0.68 -0.53 19.01
C PRO A 653 0.31 -1.02 17.60
N MET A 654 1.29 -1.37 16.76
CA MET A 654 1.06 -1.88 15.40
C MET A 654 0.23 -3.16 15.33
N ILE A 655 0.22 -3.94 16.42
CA ILE A 655 -0.61 -5.15 16.48
C ILE A 655 -2.09 -4.77 16.52
N VAL A 656 -2.44 -3.66 17.17
CA VAL A 656 -3.81 -3.17 17.26
C VAL A 656 -4.35 -2.93 15.85
N ASP A 657 -3.62 -2.15 15.05
CA ASP A 657 -3.98 -1.87 13.65
C ASP A 657 -4.16 -3.17 12.84
N LYS A 658 -3.26 -4.14 13.04
CA LYS A 658 -3.31 -5.41 12.31
C LYS A 658 -4.46 -6.32 12.77
N VAL A 659 -4.81 -6.30 14.06
CA VAL A 659 -5.96 -7.04 14.61
C VAL A 659 -7.26 -6.39 14.16
N GLN A 660 -7.35 -5.07 14.13
CA GLN A 660 -8.50 -4.34 13.56
C GLN A 660 -8.71 -4.71 12.10
N GLU A 661 -7.65 -4.69 11.28
CA GLU A 661 -7.71 -5.08 9.86
C GLU A 661 -8.20 -6.53 9.71
N MET A 662 -7.65 -7.47 10.49
CA MET A 662 -7.95 -8.88 10.30
C MET A 662 -9.30 -9.29 10.87
N SER A 663 -9.67 -8.83 12.07
CA SER A 663 -10.91 -9.20 12.75
C SER A 663 -12.09 -8.28 12.41
N SER A 664 -11.86 -7.16 11.71
CA SER A 664 -12.87 -6.14 11.43
C SER A 664 -13.52 -5.58 12.71
N VAL A 665 -12.69 -5.35 13.73
CA VAL A 665 -13.09 -4.83 15.06
C VAL A 665 -12.63 -3.39 15.25
N ASN A 666 -13.21 -2.69 16.22
CA ASN A 666 -12.73 -1.36 16.59
C ASN A 666 -11.42 -1.43 17.42
N LYS A 667 -10.78 -0.28 17.63
CA LYS A 667 -9.48 -0.18 18.31
C LYS A 667 -9.50 -0.74 19.74
N LYS A 668 -10.55 -0.41 20.51
CA LYS A 668 -10.70 -0.83 21.91
C LYS A 668 -10.88 -2.34 22.02
N GLU A 669 -11.72 -2.91 21.16
CA GLU A 669 -11.89 -4.36 21.07
C GLU A 669 -10.59 -5.07 20.72
N ALA A 670 -9.82 -4.55 19.75
CA ALA A 670 -8.51 -5.10 19.41
C ALA A 670 -7.54 -5.05 20.61
N GLU A 671 -7.48 -3.93 21.34
CA GLU A 671 -6.66 -3.80 22.55
C GLU A 671 -7.08 -4.79 23.65
N ASP A 672 -8.38 -4.97 23.86
CA ASP A 672 -8.91 -5.91 24.84
C ASP A 672 -8.61 -7.37 24.46
N MET A 673 -8.70 -7.71 23.17
CA MET A 673 -8.30 -9.03 22.66
C MET A 673 -6.81 -9.32 22.91
N ILE A 674 -5.94 -8.34 22.64
CA ILE A 674 -4.49 -8.46 22.89
C ILE A 674 -4.24 -8.62 24.39
N ARG A 675 -4.85 -7.77 25.23
CA ARG A 675 -4.67 -7.81 26.69
C ARG A 675 -5.12 -9.14 27.28
N LYS A 676 -6.26 -9.66 26.82
CA LYS A 676 -6.75 -10.98 27.23
C LYS A 676 -5.75 -12.09 26.90
N ARG A 677 -5.22 -12.08 25.67
CA ARG A 677 -4.30 -13.12 25.20
C ARG A 677 -2.92 -13.06 25.85
N LEU A 678 -2.43 -11.85 26.17
CA LEU A 678 -1.25 -11.70 27.01
C LEU A 678 -1.50 -12.26 28.41
N GLY A 679 -2.68 -11.97 29.00
CA GLY A 679 -3.09 -12.55 30.27
C GLY A 679 -3.14 -14.09 30.26
N ASP A 680 -3.64 -14.70 29.19
CA ASP A 680 -3.62 -16.15 29.01
C ASP A 680 -2.17 -16.70 29.00
N LEU A 681 -1.19 -15.98 28.43
CA LEU A 681 0.22 -16.41 28.39
C LEU A 681 0.97 -16.17 29.71
N ASP A 682 0.44 -15.32 30.60
CA ASP A 682 0.94 -15.16 31.96
C ASP A 682 0.46 -16.27 32.90
N ASP A 683 -0.60 -16.98 32.52
CA ASP A 683 -1.10 -18.17 33.21
C ASP A 683 -0.28 -19.43 32.83
N MET A 684 -0.13 -20.36 33.78
CA MET A 684 0.67 -21.56 33.55
C MET A 684 0.07 -22.48 32.50
N ASP A 685 -1.25 -22.71 32.57
CA ASP A 685 -1.92 -23.61 31.63
C ASP A 685 -1.94 -22.98 30.24
N GLY A 686 -2.22 -21.67 30.16
CA GLY A 686 -2.20 -20.95 28.88
C GLY A 686 -0.80 -20.91 28.25
N PHE A 687 0.26 -20.67 29.02
CA PHE A 687 1.64 -20.75 28.53
C PHE A 687 2.01 -22.15 28.06
N MET A 688 1.76 -23.19 28.87
CA MET A 688 2.14 -24.57 28.54
C MET A 688 1.35 -25.11 27.35
N ARG A 689 0.08 -24.70 27.20
CA ARG A 689 -0.74 -25.01 26.04
C ARG A 689 -0.21 -24.31 24.78
N ALA A 690 0.11 -23.02 24.89
CA ALA A 690 0.70 -22.26 23.79
C ALA A 690 2.07 -22.81 23.36
N ALA A 691 2.88 -23.26 24.32
CA ALA A 691 4.17 -23.92 24.09
C ALA A 691 4.03 -25.33 23.48
N GLY A 692 2.83 -25.91 23.46
CA GLY A 692 2.56 -27.27 22.98
C GLY A 692 3.01 -28.37 23.94
N VAL A 693 3.28 -28.03 25.21
CA VAL A 693 3.68 -28.99 26.26
C VAL A 693 2.47 -29.79 26.76
N VAL A 694 1.33 -29.13 26.91
CA VAL A 694 0.06 -29.75 27.31
C VAL A 694 -1.05 -29.45 26.31
N ARG A 695 -2.07 -30.31 26.26
CA ARG A 695 -3.27 -30.05 25.44
C ARG A 695 -4.23 -29.09 26.13
N ASP A 696 -4.47 -29.32 27.42
CA ASP A 696 -5.50 -28.62 28.18
C ASP A 696 -4.91 -27.93 29.41
N SER A 697 -4.42 -28.68 30.41
CA SER A 697 -3.84 -28.14 31.64
C SER A 697 -2.61 -28.92 32.12
N VAL A 698 -1.84 -28.30 33.02
CA VAL A 698 -0.69 -28.91 33.69
C VAL A 698 -1.16 -29.77 34.85
N VAL A 699 -0.87 -31.06 34.79
CA VAL A 699 -1.14 -32.02 35.87
C VAL A 699 0.15 -32.75 36.20
N CYS A 700 0.52 -32.79 37.48
CA CYS A 700 1.67 -33.55 37.95
C CYS A 700 1.23 -34.92 38.46
N LYS A 701 2.05 -35.95 38.23
CA LYS A 701 1.93 -37.21 38.97
C LYS A 701 2.23 -36.95 40.45
N GLU A 702 1.55 -37.67 41.33
CA GLU A 702 1.78 -37.57 42.77
C GLU A 702 3.24 -37.91 43.10
N SER A 703 3.86 -37.02 43.88
CA SER A 703 5.23 -37.23 44.34
C SER A 703 5.24 -38.26 45.47
N PRO A 704 6.14 -39.26 45.46
CA PRO A 704 6.32 -40.20 46.58
C PRO A 704 6.56 -39.50 47.92
N ASP A 705 7.11 -38.28 47.87
CA ASP A 705 7.53 -37.50 49.04
C ASP A 705 6.47 -36.48 49.49
N GLY A 706 5.29 -36.45 48.86
CA GLY A 706 4.19 -35.52 49.18
C GLY A 706 4.47 -34.04 48.84
N ARG A 707 5.60 -33.74 48.20
CA ARG A 707 5.95 -32.36 47.81
C ARG A 707 5.09 -31.89 46.62
N PRO A 708 4.62 -30.62 46.63
CA PRO A 708 3.81 -30.08 45.54
C PRO A 708 4.63 -30.05 44.24
N GLY A 709 4.07 -30.65 43.19
CA GLY A 709 4.62 -30.59 41.84
C GLY A 709 4.38 -29.24 41.16
N LEU A 710 4.79 -29.12 39.90
CA LEU A 710 4.62 -27.91 39.08
C LEU A 710 3.18 -27.38 39.06
N ALA A 711 2.18 -28.28 38.99
CA ALA A 711 0.76 -27.93 39.00
C ALA A 711 0.28 -27.29 40.33
N GLY A 712 1.02 -27.48 41.42
CA GLY A 712 0.71 -26.90 42.74
C GLY A 712 1.39 -25.56 43.01
N LEU A 713 2.14 -24.99 42.05
CA LEU A 713 2.80 -23.69 42.23
C LEU A 713 1.78 -22.55 42.25
N PRO A 714 1.85 -21.65 43.26
CA PRO A 714 1.03 -20.44 43.26
C PRO A 714 1.30 -19.58 42.02
N GLN A 715 0.26 -18.89 41.54
CA GLN A 715 0.35 -18.02 40.35
C GLN A 715 1.43 -16.93 40.46
N LEU A 716 1.68 -16.41 41.67
CA LEU A 716 2.77 -15.46 41.92
C LEU A 716 4.15 -16.07 41.68
N CYS A 717 4.37 -17.31 42.13
CA CYS A 717 5.62 -18.03 41.91
C CYS A 717 5.82 -18.34 40.42
N TRP A 718 4.76 -18.76 39.72
CA TRP A 718 4.78 -18.95 38.28
C TRP A 718 5.14 -17.66 37.53
N ARG A 719 4.51 -16.53 37.87
CA ARG A 719 4.84 -15.22 37.27
C ARG A 719 6.29 -14.81 37.51
N HIS A 720 6.87 -15.18 38.66
CA HIS A 720 8.30 -14.95 38.90
C HIS A 720 9.18 -15.82 38.00
N LEU A 721 8.83 -17.11 37.80
CA LEU A 721 9.52 -17.98 36.84
C LEU A 721 9.43 -17.45 35.41
N ARG A 722 8.27 -16.90 35.02
CA ARG A 722 8.03 -16.29 33.71
C ARG A 722 8.92 -15.09 33.39
N GLN A 723 9.56 -14.48 34.39
CA GLN A 723 10.57 -13.44 34.15
C GLN A 723 11.86 -14.00 33.51
N TYR A 724 12.10 -15.31 33.65
CA TYR A 724 13.31 -15.99 33.18
C TYR A 724 13.05 -17.03 32.09
N LEU A 725 11.81 -17.52 31.98
CA LEU A 725 11.41 -18.54 31.00
C LEU A 725 10.53 -17.90 29.93
N ARG A 726 10.95 -17.93 28.66
CA ARG A 726 10.17 -17.51 27.48
C ARG A 726 9.69 -18.70 26.67
N LEU A 727 8.72 -18.48 25.78
CA LEU A 727 8.20 -19.55 24.90
C LEU A 727 9.30 -20.13 23.99
N VAL A 728 10.22 -19.28 23.55
CA VAL A 728 11.37 -19.67 22.72
C VAL A 728 12.36 -20.59 23.46
N ASP A 729 12.33 -20.63 24.79
CA ASP A 729 13.20 -21.48 25.60
C ASP A 729 12.66 -22.92 25.71
N VAL A 730 11.39 -23.15 25.36
CA VAL A 730 10.79 -24.49 25.33
C VAL A 730 11.21 -25.19 24.04
N VAL A 731 12.04 -26.23 24.13
CA VAL A 731 12.51 -26.97 22.94
C VAL A 731 11.48 -28.00 22.50
N GLU A 732 11.06 -27.98 21.24
CA GLU A 732 10.37 -29.11 20.64
C GLU A 732 11.40 -30.21 20.38
N GLN A 733 11.30 -31.35 21.09
CA GLN A 733 12.08 -32.51 20.67
C GLN A 733 11.64 -32.89 19.25
N PRO A 734 12.58 -33.07 18.29
CA PRO A 734 12.23 -33.64 17.00
C PRO A 734 11.58 -34.99 17.31
N TRP A 735 10.38 -35.22 16.79
CA TRP A 735 9.81 -36.56 16.72
C TRP A 735 10.72 -37.43 15.84
N SER A 736 11.83 -37.89 16.41
CA SER A 736 12.64 -38.94 15.84
C SER A 736 11.76 -40.18 15.86
N ARG A 737 11.57 -40.82 14.71
CA ARG A 737 10.82 -42.08 14.56
C ARG A 737 11.44 -43.27 15.33
N ASN A 738 12.42 -43.03 16.19
CA ASN A 738 13.08 -44.02 17.02
C ASN A 738 12.94 -43.60 18.49
N ALA A 739 11.72 -43.59 19.01
CA ALA A 739 11.54 -43.77 20.44
C ALA A 739 11.99 -45.20 20.77
N VAL A 740 13.27 -45.36 21.11
CA VAL A 740 13.75 -46.54 21.83
C VAL A 740 12.91 -46.60 23.10
N SER A 741 12.18 -47.70 23.23
CA SER A 741 11.44 -48.08 24.41
C SER A 741 12.34 -47.98 25.64
N TRP A 742 12.12 -46.99 26.50
CA TRP A 742 12.48 -47.13 27.90
C TRP A 742 11.48 -48.11 28.52
N GLN A 743 11.77 -49.40 28.35
CA GLN A 743 11.17 -50.43 29.19
C GLN A 743 11.70 -50.22 30.60
N HIS A 744 10.77 -49.95 31.51
CA HIS A 744 10.97 -50.15 32.94
C HIS A 744 11.57 -51.54 33.18
N GLN A 745 12.76 -51.60 33.77
CA GLN A 745 13.12 -52.74 34.61
C GLN A 745 12.74 -52.40 36.04
N SER A 746 12.01 -53.34 36.62
CA SER A 746 11.67 -53.50 38.02
C SER A 746 12.91 -53.55 38.90
#